data_AF-A0A556TQM1-F1
#
_entry.id   AF-A0A556TQM1-F1
#
_cell.length_a   1.000
_cell.length_b   1.000
_cell.length_c   1.000
_cell.angle_alpha   90.00
_cell.angle_beta   90.00
_cell.angle_gamma   90.00
#
_symmetry.space_group_name_H-M   'P 1'
#
loop_
_entity.id
_entity.type
_entity.pdbx_description
1 polymer ?
#
loop_
_entity_poly.entity_id
_entity_poly.type
_entity_poly.pdbx_seq_one_letter_code
_entity_poly.pdbx_strand_id
1 'polypeptide(L)'
;MPIYVIDRKFPDTPGELPQAAPEGQHAMAENNTQKKKSRWTSLEIGLLTIVSLLFVVILAFIILFVTHSSGTSRLIENMDPSVNPCENFYQYACGGWLKKNIIPETSSRYSTFDILRDELEVVLKGVLEREDSQSGSLAKAKTLYRSCTNESLIEQRGGMPLISMLPDVFDWPIAVDDWDTTFGVKWTAEDALAKLNEKYGKQVLISFFIGTDDRDSNAHIIHFDQPSLGLPSRDYYACTGPYEENFMVDLAALVRKDRRLEVNETKIREEVKRVMQMEKEISEVFNWTYFTNKIMNTVNLPIEDTEQVILYAPNYFRRLSPVLDKYTKRDIQNYMLWRFSMNMVVGLSREYRDTRKAFKKAISGTGSEAAIWRQCAVYVNNNMENAVGRLYVEEAFTGDSKDMMDEMIAGIREVFLRNLQDLAWMDDETRKAANDKAQAIRERIGFSQNIMNNTYLDEEYKELHYNSEEYFENILKNLEFGQKKRLKKLRVKVNKEEWISGAAVVNAFYSASRNQIVFPAGILQPPFFGKGQPWSLNYGGIGMVIGHEITHGFDDNGRNFDKDGDLKDWWTSTSTQKFQELSKCIVDQYSSFSWDLANGQNLNGNNTLGENIADNGGIRQSYQAYQNYIKKHGKEAPLPGIDLNHEQLFFLNFAQVMGVETWLRALGFLIWPVWVHSVGLICSLQTRPISGSLYKEGDVIIGGLFPVHFGAPDPDQMFTQRVQGARCQGADLRSYGWLRTMIFTVEEINRNSSLLPNFTLGYLAADTCLAESTTLSAALAMVTGQEAIVTGEQCTTTPNVPIIIGDARSSASIVVADTLGVFDIPMVDIQGLGSYLMQLNLEEYLKEPLVQSVWEELFGYSTECTKCPWRFWSNTERTECIPMIVEFLSFQDNMGIILSVLSAVGAALTISVLVAFFRYRDTPLVRANNSELSFLLLLSLSLCFLCALAFIGRPAPWSCMLRHTLFGISFVVCLACVLSKTVVVLVAFRATLPGSNVMRYFGPVQQRAGIFLCTLIQVGICVLWLVLAPPLPTESAGGELGARVVLLCAVGSVAGFSLVLGYIGLLAAVCFLMAFFARKLPDNFNEAKFITFSMLIFCAVWIAFVPAYVSSPGKYTVAVEVFAILASSYGLLVCIFAPKCYIILLRPDKNTKKNMMAK
;
A
#
# COMPACT_ATOMS: atom_id res chain seq x y z
N MET A 1 -17.79 45.13 -34.46
CA MET A 1 -17.56 45.92 -35.69
C MET A 1 -17.07 44.97 -36.78
N PRO A 2 -17.55 45.07 -38.04
CA PRO A 2 -17.20 44.16 -39.15
C PRO A 2 -15.94 44.68 -39.92
N ILE A 3 -15.38 44.11 -41.00
CA ILE A 3 -15.81 43.20 -42.09
C ILE A 3 -14.58 42.28 -42.42
N TYR A 4 -14.60 40.94 -42.56
CA TYR A 4 -15.31 39.97 -43.42
C TYR A 4 -14.92 39.87 -44.93
N VAL A 5 -13.92 39.02 -45.23
CA VAL A 5 -13.84 38.05 -46.37
C VAL A 5 -13.85 38.53 -47.85
N ILE A 6 -13.07 37.82 -48.69
CA ILE A 6 -13.27 37.30 -50.09
C ILE A 6 -11.85 37.14 -50.69
N ASP A 7 -11.30 35.96 -51.04
CA ASP A 7 -11.66 34.87 -51.98
C ASP A 7 -11.43 35.18 -53.49
N ARG A 8 -11.01 34.15 -54.26
CA ARG A 8 -10.99 33.98 -55.74
C ARG A 8 -9.86 34.55 -56.63
N LYS A 9 -8.98 33.62 -57.03
CA LYS A 9 -8.81 33.06 -58.41
C LYS A 9 -8.76 33.99 -59.66
N PHE A 10 -7.64 33.86 -60.40
CA PHE A 10 -7.50 33.94 -61.89
C PHE A 10 -7.87 35.30 -62.57
N PRO A 11 -7.59 35.55 -63.88
CA PRO A 11 -7.03 34.69 -64.93
C PRO A 11 -5.76 35.25 -65.63
N ASP A 12 -5.53 34.86 -66.88
CA ASP A 12 -4.34 35.04 -67.73
C ASP A 12 -4.18 36.45 -68.37
N THR A 13 -3.01 36.65 -68.99
CA THR A 13 -2.65 37.71 -69.97
C THR A 13 -3.30 37.45 -71.35
N PRO A 14 -3.28 38.37 -72.35
CA PRO A 14 -2.39 39.54 -72.55
C PRO A 14 -3.04 40.87 -73.00
N GLY A 15 -2.24 41.94 -73.18
CA GLY A 15 -2.72 43.22 -73.75
C GLY A 15 -1.73 44.41 -73.77
N GLU A 16 -0.79 44.39 -74.73
CA GLU A 16 -0.16 45.55 -75.43
C GLU A 16 0.64 46.67 -74.70
N LEU A 17 1.40 47.38 -75.55
CA LEU A 17 2.40 48.47 -75.35
C LEU A 17 1.73 49.86 -75.61
N PRO A 18 2.40 51.05 -75.66
CA PRO A 18 3.85 51.35 -75.68
C PRO A 18 4.37 52.59 -74.88
N GLN A 19 5.72 52.77 -74.84
CA GLN A 19 6.51 54.05 -74.83
C GLN A 19 6.30 55.07 -73.68
N ALA A 20 7.22 55.99 -73.31
CA ALA A 20 8.66 56.29 -73.53
C ALA A 20 9.15 57.07 -72.27
N ALA A 21 10.41 57.05 -71.75
CA ALA A 21 11.71 57.54 -72.27
C ALA A 21 11.73 59.04 -72.68
N PRO A 22 12.85 59.81 -72.57
CA PRO A 22 14.24 59.49 -72.12
C PRO A 22 14.44 59.76 -70.59
N GLU A 23 15.58 60.11 -69.96
CA GLU A 23 17.03 60.35 -70.27
C GLU A 23 17.88 59.82 -69.05
N GLY A 24 19.12 60.16 -68.64
CA GLY A 24 20.22 61.09 -69.00
C GLY A 24 20.73 61.87 -67.76
N GLN A 25 22.02 61.95 -67.36
CA GLN A 25 23.31 61.39 -67.83
C GLN A 25 24.35 61.33 -66.66
N HIS A 26 25.36 60.44 -66.75
CA HIS A 26 26.77 60.42 -66.22
C HIS A 26 27.16 61.04 -64.83
N ALA A 27 28.17 60.58 -64.07
CA ALA A 27 29.34 59.73 -64.36
C ALA A 27 30.01 59.04 -63.12
N MET A 28 30.95 58.12 -63.39
CA MET A 28 32.15 57.71 -62.60
C MET A 28 32.05 56.84 -61.31
N ALA A 29 32.84 55.75 -61.35
CA ALA A 29 33.57 55.04 -60.27
C ALA A 29 32.86 54.14 -59.21
N GLU A 30 33.42 52.93 -59.07
CA GLU A 30 33.39 51.90 -58.01
C GLU A 30 32.36 52.02 -56.85
N ASN A 31 31.65 50.94 -56.45
CA ASN A 31 32.30 49.71 -55.95
C ASN A 31 31.39 48.44 -55.97
N ASN A 32 31.93 47.34 -55.44
CA ASN A 32 31.41 45.98 -55.42
C ASN A 32 30.20 45.77 -54.47
N THR A 33 29.17 44.99 -54.86
CA THR A 33 28.37 44.21 -53.89
C THR A 33 27.56 43.08 -54.52
N GLN A 34 27.62 41.89 -53.91
CA GLN A 34 26.89 40.69 -54.36
C GLN A 34 25.47 40.63 -53.76
N LYS A 35 24.44 40.36 -54.57
CA LYS A 35 23.12 39.96 -54.05
C LYS A 35 23.13 38.49 -53.61
N LYS A 36 22.97 38.25 -52.30
CA LYS A 36 22.79 36.90 -51.73
C LYS A 36 21.54 36.23 -52.31
N LYS A 37 21.66 34.99 -52.81
CA LYS A 37 20.52 34.06 -52.89
C LYS A 37 20.30 33.42 -51.50
N SER A 38 19.04 33.21 -51.12
CA SER A 38 18.72 32.39 -49.95
C SER A 38 19.10 30.92 -50.21
N ARG A 39 19.57 30.22 -49.17
CA ARG A 39 20.25 28.91 -49.28
C ARG A 39 19.50 27.80 -48.54
N TRP A 40 18.22 27.68 -48.85
CA TRP A 40 17.33 26.57 -48.47
C TRP A 40 16.27 26.38 -49.54
N THR A 41 16.07 25.16 -50.03
CA THR A 41 14.95 24.82 -50.91
C THR A 41 13.71 24.46 -50.09
N SER A 42 12.52 24.60 -50.67
CA SER A 42 11.25 24.28 -49.98
C SER A 42 11.17 22.82 -49.51
N LEU A 43 11.88 21.91 -50.17
CA LEU A 43 11.97 20.50 -49.77
C LEU A 43 12.85 20.31 -48.52
N GLU A 44 13.91 21.10 -48.37
CA GLU A 44 14.77 21.08 -47.17
C GLU A 44 14.10 21.78 -45.99
N ILE A 45 13.37 22.88 -46.23
CA ILE A 45 12.50 23.49 -45.22
C ILE A 45 11.45 22.47 -44.80
N GLY A 46 10.79 21.79 -45.75
CA GLY A 46 9.84 20.72 -45.47
C GLY A 46 10.44 19.54 -44.68
N LEU A 47 11.66 19.12 -44.97
CA LEU A 47 12.29 18.02 -44.23
C LEU A 47 12.77 18.47 -42.84
N LEU A 48 13.29 19.69 -42.71
CA LEU A 48 13.65 20.28 -41.41
C LEU A 48 12.42 20.60 -40.56
N THR A 49 11.29 21.01 -41.13
CA THR A 49 10.04 21.16 -40.38
C THR A 49 9.45 19.81 -40.03
N ILE A 50 9.42 18.82 -40.94
CA ILE A 50 8.97 17.45 -40.61
C ILE A 50 9.80 16.84 -39.50
N VAL A 51 11.12 17.05 -39.47
CA VAL A 51 11.97 16.46 -38.42
C VAL A 51 12.03 17.33 -37.17
N SER A 52 11.96 18.66 -37.27
CA SER A 52 11.72 19.48 -36.08
C SER A 52 10.36 19.16 -35.47
N LEU A 53 9.34 18.87 -36.29
CA LEU A 53 8.04 18.37 -35.84
C LEU A 53 8.15 16.96 -35.27
N LEU A 54 8.87 16.01 -35.87
CA LEU A 54 9.06 14.68 -35.26
C LEU A 54 9.89 14.75 -33.98
N PHE A 55 10.90 15.62 -33.89
CA PHE A 55 11.69 15.81 -32.68
C PHE A 55 10.90 16.57 -31.61
N VAL A 56 10.08 17.56 -31.96
CA VAL A 56 9.16 18.26 -31.04
C VAL A 56 7.96 17.39 -30.70
N VAL A 57 7.49 16.48 -31.55
CA VAL A 57 6.45 15.48 -31.23
C VAL A 57 7.04 14.39 -30.37
N ILE A 58 8.28 13.96 -30.56
CA ILE A 58 8.96 13.01 -29.66
C ILE A 58 9.31 13.68 -28.33
N LEU A 59 9.79 14.93 -28.31
CA LEU A 59 9.96 15.69 -27.06
C LEU A 59 8.62 16.00 -26.41
N ALA A 60 7.56 16.30 -27.16
CA ALA A 60 6.23 16.50 -26.60
C ALA A 60 5.64 15.19 -26.10
N PHE A 61 5.86 14.05 -26.76
CA PHE A 61 5.49 12.74 -26.24
C PHE A 61 6.30 12.37 -25.00
N ILE A 62 7.60 12.66 -24.94
CA ILE A 62 8.44 12.41 -23.74
C ILE A 62 8.05 13.37 -22.62
N ILE A 63 7.83 14.66 -22.90
CA ILE A 63 7.40 15.66 -21.91
C ILE A 63 5.99 15.32 -21.44
N LEU A 64 5.04 14.98 -22.31
CA LEU A 64 3.73 14.45 -21.91
C LEU A 64 3.89 13.16 -21.08
N PHE A 65 4.72 12.21 -21.49
CA PHE A 65 4.95 10.97 -20.76
C PHE A 65 5.73 11.18 -19.43
N VAL A 66 6.24 12.38 -19.17
CA VAL A 66 6.86 12.76 -17.89
C VAL A 66 5.93 13.66 -17.05
N THR A 67 5.16 14.57 -17.66
CA THR A 67 4.27 15.51 -16.96
C THR A 67 2.84 15.02 -16.77
N HIS A 68 2.35 14.10 -17.62
CA HIS A 68 1.09 13.37 -17.39
C HIS A 68 1.26 12.05 -16.65
N SER A 69 2.49 11.53 -16.54
CA SER A 69 2.75 10.24 -15.88
C SER A 69 2.30 10.22 -14.41
N SER A 70 2.77 11.15 -13.57
CA SER A 70 2.50 11.10 -12.13
C SER A 70 1.00 11.15 -11.79
N GLY A 71 0.23 12.00 -12.46
CA GLY A 71 -1.22 12.10 -12.25
C GLY A 71 -2.01 11.01 -12.97
N THR A 72 -1.80 10.85 -14.27
CA THR A 72 -2.70 10.06 -15.14
C THR A 72 -2.28 8.59 -15.22
N SER A 73 -0.98 8.26 -15.15
CA SER A 73 -0.55 6.86 -15.03
C SER A 73 -1.05 6.27 -13.71
N ARG A 74 -0.96 7.01 -12.59
CA ARG A 74 -1.52 6.57 -11.30
C ARG A 74 -3.02 6.28 -11.37
N LEU A 75 -3.81 7.18 -11.98
CA LEU A 75 -5.26 6.97 -12.14
C LEU A 75 -5.56 5.69 -12.93
N ILE A 76 -4.85 5.47 -14.05
CA ILE A 76 -5.03 4.31 -14.96
C ILE A 76 -4.50 3.00 -14.37
N GLU A 77 -3.36 3.03 -13.66
CA GLU A 77 -2.75 1.84 -13.03
C GLU A 77 -3.55 1.34 -11.82
N ASN A 78 -4.22 2.25 -11.10
CA ASN A 78 -5.00 1.90 -9.92
C ASN A 78 -6.40 1.34 -10.28
N MET A 79 -6.99 1.77 -11.40
CA MET A 79 -8.34 1.36 -11.82
C MET A 79 -8.39 0.01 -12.53
N ASP A 80 -9.56 -0.63 -12.49
CA ASP A 80 -9.89 -1.84 -13.24
C ASP A 80 -11.03 -1.56 -14.23
N PRO A 81 -10.72 -1.19 -15.49
CA PRO A 81 -11.73 -0.86 -16.50
C PRO A 81 -12.53 -2.08 -16.99
N SER A 82 -12.27 -3.30 -16.49
CA SER A 82 -13.09 -4.49 -16.78
C SER A 82 -14.34 -4.60 -15.90
N VAL A 83 -14.42 -3.81 -14.82
CA VAL A 83 -15.56 -3.79 -13.88
C VAL A 83 -16.50 -2.63 -14.19
N ASN A 84 -17.81 -2.84 -14.09
CA ASN A 84 -18.79 -1.78 -14.30
C ASN A 84 -18.77 -0.81 -13.10
N PRO A 85 -18.49 0.50 -13.30
CA PRO A 85 -18.50 1.49 -12.21
C PRO A 85 -19.85 1.62 -11.50
N CYS A 86 -20.96 1.26 -12.17
CA CYS A 86 -22.30 1.29 -11.58
C CYS A 86 -22.64 0.04 -10.74
N GLU A 87 -21.83 -1.02 -10.82
CA GLU A 87 -22.01 -2.26 -10.02
C GLU A 87 -21.07 -2.30 -8.82
N ASN A 88 -19.79 -1.94 -9.01
CA ASN A 88 -18.83 -1.83 -7.92
C ASN A 88 -17.79 -0.75 -8.20
N PHE A 89 -18.11 0.49 -7.82
CA PHE A 89 -17.24 1.64 -8.05
C PHE A 89 -15.88 1.54 -7.34
N TYR A 90 -15.82 0.88 -6.17
CA TYR A 90 -14.56 0.64 -5.45
C TYR A 90 -13.62 -0.29 -6.23
N GLN A 91 -14.15 -1.43 -6.71
CA GLN A 91 -13.37 -2.37 -7.51
C GLN A 91 -13.02 -1.79 -8.88
N TYR A 92 -13.88 -0.96 -9.49
CA TYR A 92 -13.53 -0.18 -10.68
C TYR A 92 -12.41 0.83 -10.42
N ALA A 93 -12.45 1.58 -9.31
CA ALA A 93 -11.48 2.63 -9.02
C ALA A 93 -10.12 2.10 -8.54
N CYS A 94 -10.11 0.99 -7.79
CA CYS A 94 -8.94 0.47 -7.06
C CYS A 94 -8.55 -0.96 -7.44
N GLY A 95 -9.27 -1.63 -8.33
CA GLY A 95 -9.03 -3.05 -8.68
C GLY A 95 -7.71 -3.32 -9.39
N GLY A 96 -7.10 -2.33 -10.03
CA GLY A 96 -5.73 -2.42 -10.55
C GLY A 96 -4.70 -2.33 -9.43
N TRP A 97 -4.90 -1.41 -8.47
CA TRP A 97 -4.06 -1.26 -7.29
C TRP A 97 -4.10 -2.53 -6.41
N LEU A 98 -5.29 -3.08 -6.17
CA LEU A 98 -5.51 -4.34 -5.42
C LEU A 98 -4.93 -5.60 -6.10
N LYS A 99 -4.58 -5.54 -7.39
CA LYS A 99 -3.88 -6.63 -8.11
C LYS A 99 -2.35 -6.42 -8.18
N LYS A 100 -1.88 -5.22 -7.85
CA LYS A 100 -0.48 -4.78 -7.99
C LYS A 100 0.27 -4.81 -6.66
N ASN A 101 -0.41 -4.49 -5.57
CA ASN A 101 0.17 -4.43 -4.23
C ASN A 101 0.01 -5.76 -3.50
N ILE A 102 0.79 -5.90 -2.42
CA ILE A 102 0.67 -6.93 -1.39
C ILE A 102 1.06 -6.22 -0.09
N ILE A 103 0.38 -6.51 1.01
CA ILE A 103 0.64 -5.84 2.29
C ILE A 103 2.02 -6.25 2.83
N PRO A 104 2.87 -5.30 3.26
CA PRO A 104 4.13 -5.62 3.90
C PRO A 104 3.93 -6.37 5.23
N GLU A 105 4.75 -7.39 5.52
CA GLU A 105 4.77 -8.20 6.77
C GLU A 105 4.77 -7.36 8.08
N THR A 106 5.20 -6.10 7.98
CA THR A 106 5.29 -5.12 9.07
C THR A 106 3.95 -4.43 9.42
N SER A 107 2.96 -4.52 8.52
CA SER A 107 1.78 -3.65 8.46
C SER A 107 0.48 -4.47 8.49
N SER A 108 -0.55 -4.00 9.21
CA SER A 108 -1.85 -4.72 9.34
C SER A 108 -2.84 -4.43 8.20
N ARG A 109 -2.66 -3.28 7.57
CA ARG A 109 -3.35 -2.81 6.36
C ARG A 109 -2.31 -2.15 5.46
N TYR A 110 -2.66 -1.95 4.19
CA TYR A 110 -1.93 -1.06 3.30
C TYR A 110 -2.92 -0.18 2.55
N SER A 111 -2.55 1.07 2.25
CA SER A 111 -3.45 2.05 1.64
C SER A 111 -2.67 3.23 1.06
N THR A 112 -3.35 4.11 0.31
CA THR A 112 -2.79 5.41 -0.06
C THR A 112 -2.31 6.24 1.13
N PHE A 113 -3.03 6.20 2.26
CA PHE A 113 -2.59 6.88 3.49
C PHE A 113 -1.33 6.25 4.08
N ASP A 114 -1.23 4.92 4.09
CA ASP A 114 -0.09 4.23 4.69
C ASP A 114 1.17 4.31 3.79
N ILE A 115 1.02 4.33 2.45
CA ILE A 115 2.11 4.65 1.50
C ILE A 115 2.68 6.06 1.77
N LEU A 116 1.82 7.08 1.92
CA LEU A 116 2.30 8.44 2.22
C LEU A 116 2.93 8.55 3.62
N ARG A 117 2.56 7.67 4.57
CA ARG A 117 3.25 7.56 5.87
C ARG A 117 4.64 6.94 5.69
N ASP A 118 4.75 5.84 4.94
CA ASP A 118 6.04 5.24 4.55
C ASP A 118 6.98 6.29 3.94
N GLU A 119 6.49 7.11 2.99
CA GLU A 119 7.26 8.17 2.32
C GLU A 119 7.62 9.34 3.26
N LEU A 120 6.67 9.83 4.08
CA LEU A 120 6.92 10.87 5.07
C LEU A 120 7.97 10.42 6.09
N GLU A 121 7.92 9.18 6.55
CA GLU A 121 8.88 8.62 7.50
C GLU A 121 10.30 8.50 6.92
N VAL A 122 10.44 8.30 5.60
CA VAL A 122 11.74 8.41 4.90
C VAL A 122 12.28 9.84 4.89
N VAL A 123 11.43 10.86 4.74
CA VAL A 123 11.83 12.27 4.91
C VAL A 123 12.29 12.52 6.35
N LEU A 124 11.54 12.04 7.35
CA LEU A 124 11.91 12.17 8.77
C LEU A 124 13.27 11.52 9.07
N LYS A 125 13.53 10.32 8.55
CA LYS A 125 14.84 9.65 8.63
C LYS A 125 15.95 10.54 8.07
N GLY A 126 15.75 11.10 6.88
CA GLY A 126 16.73 11.95 6.20
C GLY A 126 17.08 13.22 6.98
N VAL A 127 16.10 13.91 7.57
CA VAL A 127 16.36 15.13 8.34
C VAL A 127 16.90 14.85 9.75
N LEU A 128 16.55 13.72 10.38
CA LEU A 128 17.05 13.33 11.71
C LEU A 128 18.48 12.77 11.68
N GLU A 129 18.87 12.06 10.62
CA GLU A 129 20.21 11.50 10.46
C GLU A 129 21.25 12.51 9.96
N ARG A 130 20.82 13.56 9.25
CA ARG A 130 21.69 14.61 8.70
C ARG A 130 22.63 15.18 9.77
N GLU A 131 23.93 15.09 9.53
CA GLU A 131 24.96 15.69 10.40
C GLU A 131 25.15 17.17 10.05
N ASP A 132 24.42 18.01 10.77
CA ASP A 132 24.47 19.47 10.70
C ASP A 132 24.64 20.08 12.10
N SER A 133 25.15 21.31 12.18
CA SER A 133 25.44 21.99 13.45
C SER A 133 24.18 22.64 14.06
N GLN A 134 23.12 21.87 14.21
CA GLN A 134 21.88 22.31 14.84
C GLN A 134 22.07 22.51 16.35
N SER A 135 21.28 23.41 16.93
CA SER A 135 21.29 23.70 18.36
C SER A 135 19.89 23.54 18.96
N GLY A 136 19.79 23.74 20.28
CA GLY A 136 18.50 23.73 20.98
C GLY A 136 17.69 22.45 20.78
N SER A 137 16.40 22.63 20.56
CA SER A 137 15.39 21.56 20.45
C SER A 137 15.57 20.67 19.22
N LEU A 138 16.14 21.20 18.13
CA LEU A 138 16.42 20.42 16.92
C LEU A 138 17.55 19.41 17.20
N ALA A 139 18.57 19.83 17.94
CA ALA A 139 19.61 18.92 18.43
C ALA A 139 19.05 17.89 19.43
N LYS A 140 18.12 18.29 20.32
CA LYS A 140 17.43 17.35 21.24
C LYS A 140 16.69 16.24 20.48
N ALA A 141 15.95 16.57 19.43
CA ALA A 141 15.25 15.59 18.60
C ALA A 141 16.23 14.58 17.93
N LYS A 142 17.36 15.06 17.41
CA LYS A 142 18.41 14.19 16.84
C LYS A 142 19.09 13.31 17.89
N THR A 143 19.33 13.80 19.10
CA THR A 143 19.86 13.00 20.21
C THR A 143 18.87 11.90 20.63
N LEU A 144 17.57 12.21 20.69
CA LEU A 144 16.53 11.21 20.97
C LEU A 144 16.51 10.11 19.91
N TYR A 145 16.52 10.49 18.62
CA TYR A 145 16.60 9.56 17.49
C TYR A 145 17.83 8.66 17.59
N ARG A 146 19.02 9.25 17.79
CA ARG A 146 20.30 8.52 17.95
C ARG A 146 20.28 7.54 19.12
N SER A 147 19.63 7.88 20.24
CA SER A 147 19.47 6.94 21.36
C SER A 147 18.62 5.73 20.99
N CYS A 148 17.53 5.95 20.24
CA CYS A 148 16.62 4.91 19.81
C CYS A 148 17.24 3.97 18.76
N THR A 149 18.02 4.50 17.81
CA THR A 149 18.64 3.68 16.75
C THR A 149 19.90 2.93 17.19
N ASN A 150 20.42 3.17 18.40
CA ASN A 150 21.61 2.47 18.92
C ASN A 150 21.26 1.09 19.50
N GLU A 151 20.85 0.16 18.62
CA GLU A 151 20.50 -1.22 19.01
C GLU A 151 21.58 -1.88 19.85
N SER A 152 22.87 -1.72 19.50
CA SER A 152 23.97 -2.39 20.21
C SER A 152 24.00 -2.08 21.71
N LEU A 153 23.58 -0.87 22.13
CA LEU A 153 23.54 -0.47 23.53
C LEU A 153 22.24 -0.90 24.21
N ILE A 154 21.12 -0.88 23.48
CA ILE A 154 19.83 -1.38 23.97
C ILE A 154 19.93 -2.89 24.26
N GLU A 155 20.52 -3.67 23.34
CA GLU A 155 20.78 -5.10 23.54
C GLU A 155 21.76 -5.35 24.70
N GLN A 156 22.82 -4.54 24.85
CA GLN A 156 23.76 -4.65 25.98
C GLN A 156 23.09 -4.41 27.35
N ARG A 157 22.06 -3.57 27.41
CA ARG A 157 21.35 -3.22 28.66
C ARG A 157 20.22 -4.19 29.02
N GLY A 158 19.78 -5.04 28.10
CA GLY A 158 18.81 -6.12 28.40
C GLY A 158 17.48 -5.60 28.95
N GLY A 159 16.94 -6.30 29.97
CA GLY A 159 15.79 -5.84 30.76
C GLY A 159 16.12 -4.91 31.92
N MET A 160 17.40 -4.64 32.19
CA MET A 160 17.83 -3.92 33.39
C MET A 160 17.22 -2.52 33.57
N PRO A 161 16.97 -1.71 32.52
CA PRO A 161 16.32 -0.41 32.68
C PRO A 161 14.91 -0.54 33.30
N LEU A 162 14.09 -1.46 32.81
CA LEU A 162 12.77 -1.77 33.38
C LEU A 162 12.90 -2.30 34.81
N ILE A 163 13.78 -3.29 35.03
CA ILE A 163 14.00 -3.89 36.36
C ILE A 163 14.41 -2.85 37.40
N SER A 164 15.30 -1.92 37.04
CA SER A 164 15.76 -0.85 37.93
C SER A 164 14.68 0.18 38.28
N MET A 165 13.66 0.32 37.42
CA MET A 165 12.59 1.29 37.56
C MET A 165 11.39 0.74 38.33
N LEU A 166 11.04 -0.55 38.19
CA LEU A 166 9.87 -1.16 38.81
C LEU A 166 9.70 -0.83 40.33
N PRO A 167 10.75 -0.78 41.17
CA PRO A 167 10.63 -0.35 42.58
C PRO A 167 10.06 1.06 42.81
N ASP A 168 10.19 2.00 41.86
CA ASP A 168 9.60 3.35 41.94
C ASP A 168 8.06 3.33 42.02
N VAL A 169 7.45 2.24 41.53
CA VAL A 169 5.99 2.03 41.43
C VAL A 169 5.54 0.79 42.20
N PHE A 170 6.19 0.52 43.34
CA PHE A 170 5.91 -0.60 44.26
C PHE A 170 6.24 -2.00 43.70
N ASP A 171 7.03 -2.11 42.63
CA ASP A 171 7.48 -3.35 41.97
C ASP A 171 6.36 -4.27 41.45
N TRP A 172 6.70 -5.29 40.66
CA TRP A 172 5.75 -6.22 40.03
C TRP A 172 5.69 -7.55 40.82
N PRO A 173 4.65 -7.83 41.62
CA PRO A 173 4.66 -8.93 42.58
C PRO A 173 4.99 -10.31 42.02
N ILE A 174 4.53 -10.63 40.81
CA ILE A 174 4.84 -11.90 40.12
C ILE A 174 6.36 -12.08 39.90
N ALA A 175 7.09 -10.98 39.76
CA ALA A 175 8.52 -10.93 39.48
C ALA A 175 9.42 -10.79 40.73
N VAL A 176 8.86 -10.90 41.94
CA VAL A 176 9.57 -10.91 43.23
C VAL A 176 8.93 -11.88 44.21
N ASP A 177 9.66 -12.31 45.24
CA ASP A 177 9.17 -13.33 46.18
C ASP A 177 8.80 -12.77 47.56
N ASP A 178 9.29 -11.58 47.92
CA ASP A 178 9.08 -10.88 49.20
C ASP A 178 8.13 -9.67 49.10
N TRP A 179 7.40 -9.53 47.99
CA TRP A 179 6.58 -8.34 47.67
C TRP A 179 5.65 -7.92 48.81
N ASP A 180 4.90 -8.86 49.36
CA ASP A 180 3.87 -8.60 50.37
C ASP A 180 4.46 -8.04 51.68
N THR A 181 5.70 -8.43 52.02
CA THR A 181 6.46 -7.91 53.17
C THR A 181 7.20 -6.59 52.89
N THR A 182 7.70 -6.40 51.66
CA THR A 182 8.60 -5.27 51.33
C THR A 182 7.83 -4.06 50.79
N PHE A 183 6.81 -4.30 49.97
CA PHE A 183 5.96 -3.29 49.33
C PHE A 183 4.50 -3.34 49.83
N GLY A 184 3.90 -4.53 49.93
CA GLY A 184 2.47 -4.71 50.27
C GLY A 184 2.01 -4.10 51.61
N VAL A 185 2.92 -4.03 52.59
CA VAL A 185 2.72 -3.34 53.88
C VAL A 185 2.51 -1.83 53.72
N LYS A 186 3.19 -1.20 52.74
CA LYS A 186 3.14 0.25 52.46
C LYS A 186 2.18 0.61 51.33
N TRP A 187 1.73 -0.38 50.56
CA TRP A 187 0.89 -0.20 49.38
C TRP A 187 -0.54 0.22 49.73
N THR A 188 -1.07 1.23 49.04
CA THR A 188 -2.51 1.48 48.88
C THR A 188 -2.82 1.65 47.39
N ALA A 189 -4.09 1.47 47.00
CA ALA A 189 -4.50 1.58 45.61
C ALA A 189 -4.30 3.01 45.08
N GLU A 190 -4.67 4.02 45.87
CA GLU A 190 -4.43 5.43 45.57
C GLU A 190 -2.93 5.71 45.38
N ASP A 191 -2.10 5.11 46.24
CA ASP A 191 -0.67 5.35 46.27
C ASP A 191 0.03 4.86 45.01
N ALA A 192 -0.28 3.65 44.56
CA ALA A 192 0.30 3.04 43.36
C ALA A 192 -0.32 3.61 42.06
N LEU A 193 -1.63 3.88 42.04
CA LEU A 193 -2.30 4.49 40.90
C LEU A 193 -1.81 5.93 40.66
N ALA A 194 -1.69 6.73 41.72
CA ALA A 194 -1.15 8.08 41.60
C ALA A 194 0.29 8.05 41.09
N LYS A 195 1.12 7.09 41.53
CA LYS A 195 2.53 6.97 41.11
C LYS A 195 2.68 6.66 39.62
N LEU A 196 1.88 5.72 39.09
CA LEU A 196 1.85 5.40 37.66
C LEU A 196 1.28 6.56 36.83
N ASN A 197 0.25 7.23 37.32
CA ASN A 197 -0.37 8.35 36.64
C ASN A 197 0.55 9.58 36.60
N GLU A 198 1.10 10.03 37.74
CA GLU A 198 1.86 11.28 37.87
C GLU A 198 3.22 11.23 37.15
N LYS A 199 3.92 10.09 37.22
CA LYS A 199 5.32 9.97 36.77
C LYS A 199 5.43 9.41 35.35
N TYR A 200 4.47 8.58 34.92
CA TYR A 200 4.52 7.90 33.63
C TYR A 200 3.27 8.10 32.76
N GLY A 201 2.34 8.95 33.19
CA GLY A 201 1.07 9.21 32.48
C GLY A 201 0.14 8.00 32.37
N LYS A 202 0.49 6.86 33.00
CA LYS A 202 -0.19 5.58 32.77
C LYS A 202 -1.48 5.51 33.58
N GLN A 203 -2.58 5.37 32.86
CA GLN A 203 -3.91 5.15 33.40
C GLN A 203 -4.21 3.64 33.39
N VAL A 204 -4.61 3.11 34.55
CA VAL A 204 -5.07 1.72 34.78
C VAL A 204 -6.09 1.78 35.91
N LEU A 205 -7.13 0.94 35.91
CA LEU A 205 -8.30 0.97 36.83
C LEU A 205 -9.15 2.25 36.78
N ILE A 206 -8.54 3.43 36.74
CA ILE A 206 -9.17 4.75 36.71
C ILE A 206 -8.43 5.59 35.66
N SER A 207 -9.15 6.09 34.66
CA SER A 207 -8.63 7.11 33.75
C SER A 207 -8.80 8.49 34.40
N PHE A 208 -7.73 8.95 35.05
CA PHE A 208 -7.61 10.34 35.54
C PHE A 208 -6.81 11.17 34.54
N PHE A 209 -7.38 12.27 34.06
CA PHE A 209 -6.68 13.26 33.26
C PHE A 209 -7.23 14.67 33.45
N ILE A 210 -6.51 15.64 32.92
CA ILE A 210 -6.96 17.02 32.75
C ILE A 210 -7.12 17.27 31.27
N GLY A 211 -8.27 17.84 30.92
CA GLY A 211 -8.68 18.19 29.56
C GLY A 211 -9.53 19.45 29.59
N THR A 212 -9.95 19.94 28.43
CA THR A 212 -10.93 21.03 28.31
C THR A 212 -12.21 20.66 29.08
N ASP A 213 -12.89 21.62 29.72
CA ASP A 213 -14.26 21.39 30.18
C ASP A 213 -15.19 21.43 28.95
N ASP A 214 -15.98 20.37 28.74
CA ASP A 214 -16.92 20.33 27.63
C ASP A 214 -17.96 21.46 27.73
N ARG A 215 -18.28 21.99 28.92
CA ARG A 215 -19.29 23.03 29.16
C ARG A 215 -18.75 24.45 29.32
N ASP A 216 -17.46 24.61 29.59
CA ASP A 216 -16.72 25.87 29.42
C ASP A 216 -15.41 25.56 28.70
N SER A 217 -15.46 25.57 27.38
CA SER A 217 -14.33 25.25 26.50
C SER A 217 -13.17 26.25 26.58
N ASN A 218 -13.25 27.27 27.45
CA ASN A 218 -12.19 28.20 27.78
C ASN A 218 -11.41 27.79 29.05
N ALA A 219 -11.92 26.81 29.80
CA ALA A 219 -11.34 26.24 31.01
C ALA A 219 -10.85 24.80 30.81
N HIS A 220 -10.02 24.31 31.74
CA HIS A 220 -9.71 22.90 31.88
C HIS A 220 -10.31 22.38 33.19
N ILE A 221 -10.70 21.11 33.20
CA ILE A 221 -11.28 20.42 34.35
C ILE A 221 -10.65 19.04 34.53
N ILE A 222 -10.84 18.44 35.71
CA ILE A 222 -10.47 17.06 35.99
C ILE A 222 -11.52 16.13 35.39
N HIS A 223 -11.05 15.10 34.69
CA HIS A 223 -11.86 14.07 34.04
C HIS A 223 -11.59 12.70 34.65
N PHE A 224 -12.67 11.98 34.94
CA PHE A 224 -12.69 10.60 35.40
C PHE A 224 -13.46 9.71 34.41
N ASP A 225 -12.77 8.72 33.86
CA ASP A 225 -13.34 7.75 32.92
C ASP A 225 -12.85 6.32 33.16
N GLN A 226 -13.45 5.35 32.48
CA GLN A 226 -12.91 4.00 32.37
C GLN A 226 -11.53 4.01 31.66
N PRO A 227 -10.57 3.16 32.06
CA PRO A 227 -9.28 3.03 31.40
C PRO A 227 -9.40 2.25 30.09
N SER A 228 -8.39 2.36 29.22
CA SER A 228 -8.19 1.40 28.14
C SER A 228 -7.82 0.01 28.67
N LEU A 229 -8.10 -1.03 27.88
CA LEU A 229 -7.82 -2.44 28.21
C LEU A 229 -6.47 -2.93 27.63
N GLY A 230 -6.05 -4.15 27.98
CA GLY A 230 -4.88 -4.81 27.39
C GLY A 230 -5.08 -5.14 25.91
N LEU A 231 -6.28 -5.65 25.57
CA LEU A 231 -6.73 -5.95 24.21
C LEU A 231 -7.43 -4.74 23.56
N PRO A 232 -7.58 -4.71 22.21
CA PRO A 232 -8.07 -3.53 21.49
C PRO A 232 -9.51 -3.10 21.82
N SER A 233 -10.37 -4.04 22.20
CA SER A 233 -11.72 -3.77 22.69
C SER A 233 -12.13 -4.75 23.78
N ARG A 234 -13.21 -4.42 24.50
CA ARG A 234 -13.86 -5.29 25.49
C ARG A 234 -14.26 -6.65 24.91
N ASP A 235 -14.60 -6.69 23.63
CA ASP A 235 -15.27 -7.84 23.01
C ASP A 235 -14.29 -9.02 22.80
N TYR A 236 -12.98 -8.73 22.70
CA TYR A 236 -11.92 -9.74 22.78
C TYR A 236 -11.93 -10.53 24.10
N TYR A 237 -12.41 -9.98 25.21
CA TYR A 237 -12.43 -10.68 26.50
C TYR A 237 -13.54 -11.74 26.60
N ALA A 238 -14.50 -11.74 25.65
CA ALA A 238 -15.47 -12.82 25.47
C ALA A 238 -14.90 -14.00 24.65
N CYS A 239 -13.96 -13.74 23.73
CA CYS A 239 -13.38 -14.72 22.80
C CYS A 239 -11.94 -15.07 23.20
N THR A 240 -11.76 -16.07 24.07
CA THR A 240 -10.44 -16.37 24.67
C THR A 240 -9.46 -17.05 23.72
N GLY A 241 -8.42 -16.32 23.29
CA GLY A 241 -7.17 -16.88 22.76
C GLY A 241 -6.02 -16.75 23.78
N PRO A 242 -5.05 -17.69 23.84
CA PRO A 242 -4.02 -17.74 24.88
C PRO A 242 -2.88 -16.70 24.72
N TYR A 243 -2.94 -15.84 23.70
CA TYR A 243 -1.81 -14.99 23.28
C TYR A 243 -1.43 -13.90 24.29
N GLU A 244 -2.39 -13.37 25.06
CA GLU A 244 -2.09 -12.39 26.13
C GLU A 244 -1.61 -13.07 27.41
N GLU A 245 -2.23 -14.20 27.82
CA GLU A 245 -1.75 -15.01 28.95
C GLU A 245 -0.28 -15.39 28.73
N ASN A 246 0.07 -15.89 27.54
CA ASN A 246 1.44 -16.28 27.22
C ASN A 246 2.39 -15.07 27.19
N PHE A 247 2.03 -13.93 26.57
CA PHE A 247 2.88 -12.72 26.60
C PHE A 247 3.14 -12.22 28.04
N MET A 248 2.15 -12.31 28.95
CA MET A 248 2.37 -11.97 30.36
C MET A 248 3.23 -13.01 31.10
N VAL A 249 3.04 -14.32 30.85
CA VAL A 249 3.88 -15.39 31.42
C VAL A 249 5.33 -15.27 30.95
N ASP A 250 5.56 -15.13 29.65
CA ASP A 250 6.89 -15.05 29.03
C ASP A 250 7.67 -13.84 29.55
N LEU A 251 7.01 -12.66 29.62
CA LEU A 251 7.62 -11.45 30.14
C LEU A 251 7.93 -11.56 31.65
N ALA A 252 7.04 -12.13 32.46
CA ALA A 252 7.27 -12.34 33.89
C ALA A 252 8.41 -13.35 34.14
N ALA A 253 8.47 -14.43 33.37
CA ALA A 253 9.55 -15.42 33.44
C ALA A 253 10.91 -14.81 33.08
N LEU A 254 10.97 -13.99 32.03
CA LEU A 254 12.18 -13.28 31.60
C LEU A 254 12.67 -12.27 32.64
N VAL A 255 11.78 -11.48 33.26
CA VAL A 255 12.14 -10.56 34.35
C VAL A 255 12.67 -11.32 35.57
N ARG A 256 12.08 -12.47 35.94
CA ARG A 256 12.58 -13.31 37.05
C ARG A 256 13.95 -13.91 36.75
N LYS A 257 14.17 -14.39 35.52
CA LYS A 257 15.46 -14.89 35.02
C LYS A 257 16.56 -13.83 35.15
N ASP A 258 16.32 -12.60 34.69
CA ASP A 258 17.29 -11.49 34.80
C ASP A 258 17.54 -11.08 36.27
N ARG A 259 16.50 -11.09 37.11
CA ARG A 259 16.64 -10.92 38.58
C ARG A 259 17.31 -12.09 39.30
N ARG A 260 17.61 -13.21 38.59
CA ARG A 260 18.18 -14.46 39.13
C ARG A 260 17.30 -15.15 40.17
N LEU A 261 15.98 -15.00 40.05
CA LEU A 261 14.99 -15.69 40.87
C LEU A 261 14.56 -17.02 40.23
N GLU A 262 13.99 -17.93 41.02
CA GLU A 262 13.44 -19.19 40.51
C GLU A 262 12.26 -18.92 39.55
N VAL A 263 12.26 -19.54 38.38
CA VAL A 263 11.17 -19.43 37.39
C VAL A 263 10.26 -20.65 37.52
N ASN A 264 9.17 -20.49 38.27
CA ASN A 264 8.12 -21.49 38.40
C ASN A 264 6.92 -21.12 37.51
N GLU A 265 6.91 -21.64 36.28
CA GLU A 265 5.88 -21.30 35.28
C GLU A 265 4.45 -21.58 35.75
N THR A 266 4.23 -22.62 36.56
CA THR A 266 2.91 -22.96 37.11
C THR A 266 2.40 -21.84 38.03
N LYS A 267 3.22 -21.40 38.99
CA LYS A 267 2.89 -20.27 39.88
C LYS A 267 2.67 -18.98 39.09
N ILE A 268 3.53 -18.70 38.11
CA ILE A 268 3.38 -17.53 37.23
C ILE A 268 2.03 -17.59 36.51
N ARG A 269 1.68 -18.71 35.88
CA ARG A 269 0.43 -18.89 35.13
C ARG A 269 -0.81 -18.80 36.02
N GLU A 270 -0.73 -19.23 37.29
CA GLU A 270 -1.80 -19.01 38.28
C GLU A 270 -1.98 -17.53 38.66
N GLU A 271 -0.90 -16.76 38.85
CA GLU A 271 -0.96 -15.31 39.08
C GLU A 271 -1.48 -14.57 37.84
N VAL A 272 -1.05 -14.95 36.62
CA VAL A 272 -1.56 -14.37 35.36
C VAL A 272 -3.05 -14.65 35.17
N LYS A 273 -3.53 -15.87 35.46
CA LYS A 273 -4.97 -16.20 35.33
C LYS A 273 -5.84 -15.37 36.27
N ARG A 274 -5.37 -15.02 37.48
CA ARG A 274 -6.08 -14.08 38.35
C ARG A 274 -6.10 -12.66 37.78
N VAL A 275 -5.00 -12.18 37.20
CA VAL A 275 -4.97 -10.88 36.49
C VAL A 275 -5.93 -10.85 35.29
N MET A 276 -5.95 -11.90 34.47
CA MET A 276 -6.86 -12.01 33.32
C MET A 276 -8.33 -12.09 33.73
N GLN A 277 -8.65 -12.75 34.86
CA GLN A 277 -10.00 -12.74 35.41
C GLN A 277 -10.35 -11.38 36.04
N MET A 278 -9.38 -10.69 36.62
CA MET A 278 -9.58 -9.36 37.21
C MET A 278 -9.88 -8.30 36.16
N GLU A 279 -9.17 -8.27 35.02
CA GLU A 279 -9.45 -7.32 33.92
C GLU A 279 -10.87 -7.51 33.33
N LYS A 280 -11.45 -8.71 33.48
CA LYS A 280 -12.86 -8.98 33.11
C LYS A 280 -13.89 -8.44 34.11
N GLU A 281 -13.51 -7.97 35.31
CA GLU A 281 -14.47 -7.71 36.39
C GLU A 281 -14.38 -6.32 37.12
N ILE A 282 -13.23 -5.88 37.71
CA ILE A 282 -12.84 -4.54 38.33
C ILE A 282 -13.93 -3.59 38.93
N SER A 283 -13.89 -2.95 40.14
CA SER A 283 -12.92 -2.73 41.24
C SER A 283 -13.48 -2.42 42.68
N GLU A 284 -13.13 -1.30 43.35
CA GLU A 284 -12.91 -1.23 44.83
C GLU A 284 -13.41 0.10 45.47
N VAL A 285 -13.65 0.11 46.78
CA VAL A 285 -13.95 1.33 47.55
C VAL A 285 -12.72 2.25 47.61
N PHE A 286 -12.83 3.48 47.11
CA PHE A 286 -11.66 4.31 46.76
C PHE A 286 -11.72 5.74 47.33
N ASN A 287 -10.59 6.27 47.83
CA ASN A 287 -10.51 7.65 48.36
C ASN A 287 -10.14 8.66 47.27
N TRP A 288 -11.18 9.19 46.60
CA TRP A 288 -11.06 10.14 45.49
C TRP A 288 -10.29 11.42 45.83
N THR A 289 -10.53 12.06 46.98
CA THR A 289 -9.83 13.28 47.40
C THR A 289 -8.33 13.03 47.55
N TYR A 290 -7.95 11.95 48.24
CA TYR A 290 -6.55 11.62 48.50
C TYR A 290 -5.79 11.30 47.22
N PHE A 291 -6.35 10.44 46.36
CA PHE A 291 -5.80 10.11 45.04
C PHE A 291 -5.60 11.35 44.16
N THR A 292 -6.63 12.20 44.06
CA THR A 292 -6.61 13.41 43.24
C THR A 292 -5.56 14.40 43.73
N ASN A 293 -5.51 14.68 45.02
CA ASN A 293 -4.48 15.52 45.61
C ASN A 293 -3.08 14.94 45.41
N LYS A 294 -2.90 13.62 45.51
CA LYS A 294 -1.59 13.00 45.33
C LYS A 294 -1.02 13.26 43.93
N ILE A 295 -1.82 13.06 42.88
CA ILE A 295 -1.40 13.37 41.50
C ILE A 295 -1.16 14.88 41.32
N MET A 296 -2.06 15.73 41.80
CA MET A 296 -2.00 17.18 41.55
C MET A 296 -0.90 17.89 42.36
N ASN A 297 -0.46 17.31 43.48
CA ASN A 297 0.73 17.75 44.23
C ASN A 297 2.02 17.60 43.41
N THR A 298 2.12 16.68 42.45
CA THR A 298 3.27 16.59 41.52
C THR A 298 3.41 17.82 40.59
N VAL A 299 2.39 18.68 40.51
CA VAL A 299 2.46 20.02 39.90
C VAL A 299 2.19 21.17 40.88
N ASN A 300 2.26 20.91 42.20
CA ASN A 300 1.99 21.86 43.29
C ASN A 300 0.60 22.52 43.25
N LEU A 301 -0.42 21.79 42.79
CA LEU A 301 -1.82 22.25 42.81
C LEU A 301 -2.61 21.45 43.85
N PRO A 302 -2.90 22.01 45.05
CA PRO A 302 -3.82 21.39 46.00
C PRO A 302 -5.26 21.45 45.45
N ILE A 303 -6.07 20.45 45.82
CA ILE A 303 -7.45 20.27 45.35
C ILE A 303 -8.38 20.16 46.56
N GLU A 304 -9.41 21.00 46.62
CA GLU A 304 -10.41 21.00 47.70
C GLU A 304 -11.46 19.90 47.48
N ASP A 305 -12.13 19.44 48.55
CA ASP A 305 -13.27 18.50 48.46
C ASP A 305 -14.49 19.05 47.69
N THR A 306 -14.44 20.33 47.31
CA THR A 306 -15.43 21.09 46.53
C THR A 306 -15.11 21.16 45.04
N GLU A 307 -13.99 20.58 44.59
CA GLU A 307 -13.53 20.60 43.20
C GLU A 307 -14.58 20.02 42.23
N GLN A 308 -14.80 20.70 41.10
CA GLN A 308 -15.69 20.21 40.06
C GLN A 308 -14.94 19.24 39.12
N VAL A 309 -15.57 18.11 38.82
CA VAL A 309 -14.98 17.03 38.01
C VAL A 309 -16.01 16.49 37.02
N ILE A 310 -15.57 16.08 35.84
CA ILE A 310 -16.39 15.36 34.85
C ILE A 310 -16.21 13.86 35.08
N LEU A 311 -17.34 13.13 35.07
CA LEU A 311 -17.41 11.69 35.32
C LEU A 311 -18.13 11.01 34.15
N TYR A 312 -17.38 10.57 33.13
CA TYR A 312 -17.96 10.03 31.89
C TYR A 312 -18.63 8.66 32.10
N ALA A 313 -18.06 7.80 32.95
CA ALA A 313 -18.50 6.42 33.14
C ALA A 313 -19.08 6.14 34.54
N PRO A 314 -20.13 6.83 35.03
CA PRO A 314 -20.64 6.63 36.39
C PRO A 314 -21.17 5.21 36.64
N ASN A 315 -21.60 4.50 35.59
CA ASN A 315 -22.00 3.09 35.69
C ASN A 315 -20.81 2.11 35.71
N TYR A 316 -19.64 2.51 35.18
CA TYR A 316 -18.38 1.82 35.46
C TYR A 316 -18.07 1.99 36.94
N PHE A 317 -17.90 3.22 37.43
CA PHE A 317 -17.53 3.48 38.83
C PHE A 317 -18.49 2.91 39.90
N ARG A 318 -19.79 2.72 39.59
CA ARG A 318 -20.74 1.98 40.44
C ARG A 318 -20.53 0.46 40.43
N ARG A 319 -20.28 -0.13 39.25
CA ARG A 319 -19.96 -1.55 39.12
C ARG A 319 -18.54 -1.87 39.56
N LEU A 320 -17.70 -0.84 39.71
CA LEU A 320 -16.38 -0.98 40.28
C LEU A 320 -16.50 -1.55 41.68
N SER A 321 -17.00 -0.75 42.63
CA SER A 321 -17.45 -1.13 43.99
C SER A 321 -17.15 -2.57 44.46
N PRO A 322 -17.91 -3.59 43.99
CA PRO A 322 -17.95 -4.91 44.63
C PRO A 322 -16.96 -5.96 44.09
N VAL A 323 -15.92 -5.58 43.32
CA VAL A 323 -15.12 -6.56 42.57
C VAL A 323 -13.65 -6.69 42.97
N LEU A 324 -12.84 -5.63 42.99
CA LEU A 324 -11.50 -5.67 43.61
C LEU A 324 -11.62 -6.00 45.10
N ASP A 325 -12.77 -5.78 45.74
CA ASP A 325 -13.13 -6.39 47.03
C ASP A 325 -12.94 -7.93 47.08
N LYS A 326 -12.93 -8.62 45.92
CA LYS A 326 -12.63 -10.06 45.78
C LYS A 326 -11.14 -10.37 45.58
N TYR A 327 -10.32 -9.39 45.22
CA TYR A 327 -8.92 -9.55 44.79
C TYR A 327 -7.96 -8.99 45.83
N THR A 328 -6.73 -9.51 45.88
CA THR A 328 -5.74 -9.02 46.84
C THR A 328 -4.97 -7.82 46.29
N LYS A 329 -4.37 -7.01 47.17
CA LYS A 329 -3.38 -5.97 46.80
C LYS A 329 -2.35 -6.46 45.77
N ARG A 330 -1.94 -7.74 45.90
CA ARG A 330 -0.98 -8.40 45.03
C ARG A 330 -1.53 -8.62 43.62
N ASP A 331 -2.77 -9.10 43.49
CA ASP A 331 -3.41 -9.30 42.17
C ASP A 331 -3.65 -7.94 41.47
N ILE A 332 -4.06 -6.92 42.25
CA ILE A 332 -4.27 -5.54 41.79
C ILE A 332 -2.97 -4.94 41.23
N GLN A 333 -1.89 -5.00 42.00
CA GLN A 333 -0.57 -4.54 41.60
C GLN A 333 -0.03 -5.33 40.39
N ASN A 334 -0.24 -6.65 40.34
CA ASN A 334 0.17 -7.50 39.21
C ASN A 334 -0.47 -7.05 37.90
N TYR A 335 -1.76 -6.68 37.92
CA TYR A 335 -2.46 -6.10 36.77
C TYR A 335 -1.93 -4.71 36.40
N MET A 336 -1.76 -3.83 37.38
CA MET A 336 -1.26 -2.46 37.14
C MET A 336 0.12 -2.46 36.48
N LEU A 337 1.02 -3.33 36.94
CA LEU A 337 2.38 -3.44 36.41
C LEU A 337 2.47 -4.30 35.15
N TRP A 338 1.54 -5.23 34.91
CA TRP A 338 1.36 -5.84 33.60
C TRP A 338 1.02 -4.77 32.55
N ARG A 339 -0.05 -4.02 32.79
CA ARG A 339 -0.56 -2.99 31.88
C ARG A 339 0.44 -1.86 31.64
N PHE A 340 1.38 -1.64 32.55
CA PHE A 340 2.53 -0.76 32.32
C PHE A 340 3.65 -1.45 31.51
N SER A 341 4.14 -2.61 31.97
CA SER A 341 5.28 -3.31 31.38
C SER A 341 5.05 -3.73 29.92
N MET A 342 3.82 -4.14 29.56
CA MET A 342 3.45 -4.50 28.18
C MET A 342 3.69 -3.38 27.15
N ASN A 343 3.68 -2.12 27.59
CA ASN A 343 4.00 -0.96 26.76
C ASN A 343 5.50 -0.63 26.74
N MET A 344 6.25 -0.99 27.78
CA MET A 344 7.67 -0.65 27.93
C MET A 344 8.62 -1.59 27.20
N VAL A 345 8.19 -2.81 26.84
CA VAL A 345 9.05 -3.79 26.14
C VAL A 345 9.66 -3.27 24.83
N VAL A 346 9.02 -2.30 24.17
CA VAL A 346 9.53 -1.69 22.92
C VAL A 346 10.81 -0.89 23.10
N GLY A 347 11.13 -0.46 24.33
CA GLY A 347 12.37 0.26 24.68
C GLY A 347 13.50 -0.63 25.18
N LEU A 348 13.36 -1.96 25.09
CA LEU A 348 14.30 -2.94 25.65
C LEU A 348 14.94 -3.82 24.55
N SER A 349 15.83 -4.72 24.98
CA SER A 349 16.50 -5.69 24.10
C SER A 349 15.52 -6.57 23.31
N ARG A 350 16.02 -7.19 22.24
CA ARG A 350 15.26 -8.08 21.37
C ARG A 350 14.64 -9.25 22.14
N GLU A 351 15.31 -9.79 23.15
CA GLU A 351 14.74 -10.86 23.97
C GLU A 351 13.42 -10.44 24.66
N TYR A 352 13.34 -9.17 25.11
CA TYR A 352 12.10 -8.60 25.66
C TYR A 352 11.07 -8.26 24.58
N ARG A 353 11.49 -7.65 23.47
CA ARG A 353 10.60 -7.32 22.34
C ARG A 353 9.96 -8.56 21.72
N ASP A 354 10.71 -9.66 21.65
CA ASP A 354 10.27 -10.92 21.05
C ASP A 354 9.10 -11.57 21.81
N THR A 355 8.99 -11.40 23.13
CA THR A 355 7.83 -11.86 23.93
C THR A 355 6.49 -11.31 23.40
N ARG A 356 6.50 -10.09 22.83
CA ARG A 356 5.30 -9.44 22.28
C ARG A 356 4.91 -9.93 20.88
N LYS A 357 5.77 -10.67 20.17
CA LYS A 357 5.55 -11.02 18.75
C LYS A 357 4.27 -11.83 18.52
N ALA A 358 4.01 -12.85 19.34
CA ALA A 358 2.82 -13.68 19.21
C ALA A 358 1.53 -12.87 19.44
N PHE A 359 1.51 -12.06 20.50
CA PHE A 359 0.41 -11.14 20.84
C PHE A 359 0.17 -10.09 19.73
N LYS A 360 1.23 -9.45 19.22
CA LYS A 360 1.14 -8.50 18.11
C LYS A 360 0.58 -9.19 16.86
N LYS A 361 1.07 -10.38 16.50
CA LYS A 361 0.58 -11.13 15.34
C LYS A 361 -0.90 -11.49 15.48
N ALA A 362 -1.35 -11.92 16.66
CA ALA A 362 -2.75 -12.25 16.92
C ALA A 362 -3.69 -11.04 16.80
N ILE A 363 -3.24 -9.85 17.21
CA ILE A 363 -4.04 -8.61 17.19
C ILE A 363 -3.99 -7.87 15.84
N SER A 364 -2.85 -7.90 15.13
CA SER A 364 -2.64 -7.06 13.94
C SER A 364 -2.16 -7.81 12.70
N GLY A 365 -2.11 -9.15 12.70
CA GLY A 365 -1.71 -10.00 11.56
C GLY A 365 -0.21 -9.98 11.20
N THR A 366 0.49 -8.88 11.46
CA THR A 366 1.89 -8.62 11.12
C THR A 366 2.83 -9.77 11.50
N GLY A 367 3.54 -10.34 10.53
CA GLY A 367 4.58 -11.34 10.77
C GLY A 367 5.91 -10.77 11.30
N SER A 368 6.15 -9.47 11.16
CA SER A 368 7.40 -8.82 11.59
C SER A 368 7.20 -7.47 12.30
N GLU A 369 8.32 -6.90 12.78
CA GLU A 369 8.39 -5.51 13.23
C GLU A 369 8.89 -4.60 12.10
N ALA A 370 8.38 -3.36 12.08
CA ALA A 370 8.91 -2.32 11.20
C ALA A 370 10.38 -2.03 11.52
N ALA A 371 11.16 -1.60 10.52
CA ALA A 371 12.57 -1.27 10.68
C ALA A 371 12.79 -0.28 11.85
N ILE A 372 13.86 -0.47 12.62
CA ILE A 372 14.01 0.25 13.90
C ILE A 372 14.20 1.76 13.69
N TRP A 373 14.91 2.18 12.65
CA TRP A 373 14.97 3.60 12.22
C TRP A 373 13.56 4.21 12.04
N ARG A 374 12.61 3.42 11.52
CA ARG A 374 11.24 3.85 11.22
C ARG A 374 10.45 4.02 12.52
N GLN A 375 10.51 3.02 13.40
CA GLN A 375 9.94 3.12 14.76
C GLN A 375 10.50 4.34 15.51
N CYS A 376 11.81 4.61 15.39
CA CYS A 376 12.46 5.76 16.01
C CYS A 376 12.03 7.10 15.41
N ALA A 377 11.89 7.21 14.08
CA ALA A 377 11.41 8.43 13.43
C ALA A 377 9.99 8.81 13.91
N VAL A 378 9.07 7.84 13.93
CA VAL A 378 7.70 8.02 14.45
C VAL A 378 7.72 8.35 15.94
N TYR A 379 8.54 7.65 16.74
CA TYR A 379 8.63 7.93 18.18
C TYR A 379 9.10 9.36 18.47
N VAL A 380 10.12 9.84 17.75
CA VAL A 380 10.64 11.20 17.92
C VAL A 380 9.62 12.24 17.43
N ASN A 381 8.90 11.98 16.32
CA ASN A 381 7.81 12.83 15.85
C ASN A 381 6.70 12.97 16.90
N ASN A 382 6.22 11.85 17.46
CA ASN A 382 5.12 11.83 18.42
C ASN A 382 5.44 12.49 19.78
N ASN A 383 6.73 12.64 20.13
CA ASN A 383 7.16 13.28 21.38
C ASN A 383 7.73 14.70 21.17
N MET A 384 8.10 15.07 19.95
CA MET A 384 8.70 16.36 19.60
C MET A 384 8.09 16.97 18.33
N GLU A 385 6.76 16.89 18.21
CA GLU A 385 6.00 17.19 16.99
C GLU A 385 6.26 18.57 16.37
N ASN A 386 6.57 19.60 17.18
CA ASN A 386 6.88 20.94 16.69
C ASN A 386 8.32 21.06 16.19
N ALA A 387 9.28 20.38 16.84
CA ALA A 387 10.68 20.35 16.40
C ALA A 387 10.87 19.48 15.14
N VAL A 388 10.22 18.31 15.09
CA VAL A 388 10.22 17.42 13.93
C VAL A 388 9.36 17.99 12.79
N GLY A 389 8.20 18.56 13.12
CA GLY A 389 7.35 19.27 12.18
C GLY A 389 8.07 20.42 11.48
N ARG A 390 8.93 21.17 12.21
CA ARG A 390 9.79 22.21 11.62
C ARG A 390 10.76 21.62 10.59
N LEU A 391 11.53 20.59 10.97
CA LEU A 391 12.48 19.93 10.08
C LEU A 391 11.79 19.34 8.83
N TYR A 392 10.58 18.81 8.98
CA TYR A 392 9.78 18.31 7.86
C TYR A 392 9.33 19.42 6.91
N VAL A 393 8.81 20.56 7.40
CA VAL A 393 8.35 21.64 6.51
C VAL A 393 9.50 22.38 5.83
N GLU A 394 10.67 22.49 6.48
CA GLU A 394 11.87 23.06 5.86
C GLU A 394 12.44 22.19 4.72
N GLU A 395 12.18 20.88 4.71
CA GLU A 395 12.63 19.95 3.67
C GLU A 395 11.57 19.70 2.57
N ALA A 396 10.29 19.55 2.94
CA ALA A 396 9.26 18.96 2.07
C ALA A 396 8.06 19.86 1.74
N PHE A 397 7.82 20.96 2.46
CA PHE A 397 6.58 21.75 2.30
C PHE A 397 6.82 23.11 1.61
N THR A 398 6.22 23.30 0.43
CA THR A 398 6.29 24.59 -0.28
C THR A 398 5.15 25.52 0.14
N GLY A 399 5.51 26.71 0.66
CA GLY A 399 4.56 27.68 1.25
C GLY A 399 3.44 28.14 0.31
N ASP A 400 3.73 28.16 -0.99
CA ASP A 400 2.81 28.34 -2.13
C ASP A 400 1.50 27.51 -2.09
N SER A 401 1.47 26.46 -1.28
CA SER A 401 0.32 25.56 -1.13
C SER A 401 -0.84 26.17 -0.33
N LYS A 402 -0.56 27.19 0.52
CA LYS A 402 -1.55 27.71 1.47
C LYS A 402 -2.70 28.47 0.80
N ASP A 403 -2.39 29.44 -0.06
CA ASP A 403 -3.40 30.33 -0.67
C ASP A 403 -4.49 29.56 -1.44
N MET A 404 -4.10 28.44 -2.07
CA MET A 404 -5.00 27.55 -2.80
C MET A 404 -5.90 26.73 -1.85
N MET A 405 -5.37 26.32 -0.69
CA MET A 405 -6.16 25.70 0.38
C MET A 405 -7.13 26.70 1.01
N ASP A 406 -6.73 27.97 1.21
CA ASP A 406 -7.62 29.03 1.69
C ASP A 406 -8.81 29.27 0.71
N GLU A 407 -8.59 29.30 -0.62
CA GLU A 407 -9.70 29.37 -1.60
C GLU A 407 -10.62 28.14 -1.54
N MET A 408 -10.05 26.92 -1.41
CA MET A 408 -10.85 25.70 -1.33
C MET A 408 -11.69 25.63 -0.04
N ILE A 409 -11.12 25.96 1.11
CA ILE A 409 -11.84 26.00 2.41
C ILE A 409 -12.95 27.04 2.37
N ALA A 410 -12.67 28.24 1.86
CA ALA A 410 -13.68 29.29 1.71
C ALA A 410 -14.84 28.84 0.80
N GLY A 411 -14.54 28.26 -0.36
CA GLY A 411 -15.56 27.80 -1.32
C GLY A 411 -16.42 26.62 -0.81
N ILE A 412 -15.83 25.70 -0.04
CA ILE A 412 -16.55 24.58 0.57
C ILE A 412 -17.39 25.05 1.76
N ARG A 413 -16.88 25.96 2.60
CA ARG A 413 -17.64 26.62 3.67
C ARG A 413 -18.82 27.41 3.09
N GLU A 414 -18.65 28.15 2.00
CA GLU A 414 -19.75 28.86 1.31
C GLU A 414 -20.84 27.89 0.82
N VAL A 415 -20.45 26.72 0.27
CA VAL A 415 -21.38 25.67 -0.14
C VAL A 415 -22.13 25.05 1.04
N PHE A 416 -21.45 24.79 2.16
CA PHE A 416 -22.10 24.32 3.39
C PHE A 416 -23.16 25.34 3.87
N LEU A 417 -22.77 26.61 3.99
CA LEU A 417 -23.66 27.70 4.41
C LEU A 417 -24.85 27.92 3.46
N ARG A 418 -24.66 27.69 2.15
CA ARG A 418 -25.74 27.73 1.16
C ARG A 418 -26.68 26.53 1.33
N ASN A 419 -26.13 25.31 1.43
CA ASN A 419 -26.91 24.08 1.63
C ASN A 419 -27.80 24.16 2.88
N LEU A 420 -27.33 24.76 3.98
CA LEU A 420 -28.13 24.95 5.22
C LEU A 420 -29.47 25.64 4.95
N GLN A 421 -29.53 26.59 4.01
CA GLN A 421 -30.76 27.34 3.70
C GLN A 421 -31.83 26.44 3.04
N ASP A 422 -31.39 25.44 2.26
CA ASP A 422 -32.25 24.49 1.56
C ASP A 422 -32.70 23.29 2.43
N LEU A 423 -32.21 23.17 3.69
CA LEU A 423 -32.54 22.05 4.58
C LEU A 423 -33.96 22.16 5.16
N ALA A 424 -34.96 21.76 4.38
CA ALA A 424 -36.38 21.77 4.75
C ALA A 424 -36.75 20.91 5.99
N TRP A 425 -35.86 20.02 6.46
CA TRP A 425 -36.06 19.30 7.70
C TRP A 425 -35.78 20.16 8.94
N MET A 426 -34.81 21.07 8.86
CA MET A 426 -34.42 21.98 9.94
C MET A 426 -35.42 23.17 10.05
N ASP A 427 -35.43 23.87 11.18
CA ASP A 427 -36.14 25.14 11.38
C ASP A 427 -35.21 26.37 11.23
N ASP A 428 -35.77 27.59 11.14
CA ASP A 428 -34.99 28.81 10.89
C ASP A 428 -34.06 29.22 12.05
N GLU A 429 -34.42 28.87 13.29
CA GLU A 429 -33.61 29.14 14.47
C GLU A 429 -32.36 28.26 14.47
N THR A 430 -32.54 26.96 14.26
CA THR A 430 -31.46 25.97 14.16
C THR A 430 -30.62 26.20 12.91
N ARG A 431 -31.23 26.56 11.75
CA ARG A 431 -30.50 26.97 10.53
C ARG A 431 -29.57 28.15 10.80
N LYS A 432 -30.06 29.17 11.52
CA LYS A 432 -29.26 30.34 11.87
C LYS A 432 -28.12 29.97 12.81
N ALA A 433 -28.38 29.21 13.87
CA ALA A 433 -27.35 28.79 14.81
C ALA A 433 -26.28 27.90 14.13
N ALA A 434 -26.67 27.04 13.18
CA ALA A 434 -25.74 26.22 12.41
C ALA A 434 -24.86 27.07 11.46
N ASN A 435 -25.44 28.11 10.86
CA ASN A 435 -24.71 29.10 10.05
C ASN A 435 -23.70 29.88 10.92
N ASP A 436 -24.14 30.38 12.09
CA ASP A 436 -23.28 31.08 13.05
C ASP A 436 -22.14 30.16 13.57
N LYS A 437 -22.37 28.86 13.76
CA LYS A 437 -21.32 27.87 14.08
C LYS A 437 -20.34 27.64 12.93
N ALA A 438 -20.84 27.47 11.71
CA ALA A 438 -19.98 27.19 10.54
C ALA A 438 -19.11 28.39 10.14
N GLN A 439 -19.58 29.62 10.37
CA GLN A 439 -18.75 30.82 10.24
C GLN A 439 -17.67 30.92 11.32
N ALA A 440 -17.89 30.35 12.51
CA ALA A 440 -16.95 30.36 13.62
C ALA A 440 -15.89 29.23 13.60
N ILE A 441 -15.91 28.36 12.58
CA ILE A 441 -14.91 27.29 12.42
C ILE A 441 -13.53 27.92 12.16
N ARG A 442 -12.54 27.55 12.99
CA ARG A 442 -11.15 28.02 12.90
C ARG A 442 -10.31 27.06 12.03
N GLU A 443 -9.84 27.52 10.87
CA GLU A 443 -8.93 26.74 10.03
C GLU A 443 -7.45 26.79 10.49
N ARG A 444 -6.73 25.69 10.22
CA ARG A 444 -5.27 25.52 10.35
C ARG A 444 -4.73 24.71 9.17
N ILE A 445 -3.69 25.22 8.51
CA ILE A 445 -3.21 24.69 7.21
C ILE A 445 -1.68 24.64 7.22
N GLY A 446 -1.10 23.49 6.91
CA GLY A 446 0.35 23.28 6.85
C GLY A 446 0.99 23.16 8.23
N PHE A 447 1.37 24.29 8.83
CA PHE A 447 2.09 24.33 10.11
C PHE A 447 1.90 25.63 10.90
N SER A 448 2.12 25.55 12.21
CA SER A 448 2.13 26.71 13.10
C SER A 448 3.41 27.54 12.90
N GLN A 449 3.28 28.82 12.53
CA GLN A 449 4.44 29.70 12.30
C GLN A 449 5.37 29.84 13.52
N ASN A 450 4.86 29.56 14.73
CA ASN A 450 5.66 29.58 15.96
C ASN A 450 6.84 28.58 15.93
N ILE A 451 6.73 27.46 15.22
CA ILE A 451 7.81 26.45 15.16
C ILE A 451 9.04 26.94 14.38
N MET A 452 8.89 27.99 13.57
CA MET A 452 10.00 28.63 12.87
C MET A 452 10.83 29.55 13.81
N ASN A 453 10.33 29.84 15.02
CA ASN A 453 11.03 30.61 16.04
C ASN A 453 11.77 29.68 17.01
N ASN A 454 13.11 29.70 16.97
CA ASN A 454 13.95 28.85 17.81
C ASN A 454 13.69 29.06 19.31
N THR A 455 13.47 30.30 19.75
CA THR A 455 13.19 30.63 21.16
C THR A 455 11.87 30.02 21.65
N TYR A 456 10.89 29.85 20.76
CA TYR A 456 9.62 29.20 21.10
C TYR A 456 9.80 27.69 21.30
N LEU A 457 10.50 27.02 20.38
CA LEU A 457 10.82 25.59 20.53
C LEU A 457 11.68 25.32 21.77
N ASP A 458 12.70 26.15 22.01
CA ASP A 458 13.66 25.95 23.10
C ASP A 458 13.08 26.22 24.49
N GLU A 459 12.05 27.06 24.60
CA GLU A 459 11.25 27.18 25.82
C GLU A 459 10.24 26.02 25.97
N GLU A 460 9.62 25.55 24.86
CA GLU A 460 8.71 24.40 24.90
C GLU A 460 9.39 23.10 25.37
N TYR A 461 10.53 22.75 24.78
CA TYR A 461 11.26 21.52 25.11
C TYR A 461 12.35 21.75 26.18
N LYS A 462 12.26 22.83 26.96
CA LYS A 462 13.27 23.28 27.92
C LYS A 462 13.61 22.23 28.99
N GLU A 463 12.58 21.71 29.66
CA GLU A 463 12.69 20.75 30.77
C GLU A 463 13.25 19.37 30.34
N LEU A 464 13.32 19.07 29.03
CA LEU A 464 13.77 17.78 28.51
C LEU A 464 15.28 17.71 28.28
N HIS A 465 15.94 16.72 28.87
CA HIS A 465 17.39 16.48 28.75
C HIS A 465 17.67 15.01 28.37
N TYR A 466 17.85 14.77 27.06
CA TYR A 466 18.17 13.45 26.53
C TYR A 466 19.66 13.14 26.57
N ASN A 467 19.97 11.86 26.72
CA ASN A 467 21.31 11.31 26.56
C ASN A 467 21.28 10.27 25.42
N SER A 468 22.27 10.30 24.52
CA SER A 468 22.40 9.35 23.40
C SER A 468 22.58 7.89 23.83
N GLU A 469 22.90 7.64 25.09
CA GLU A 469 23.15 6.30 25.65
C GLU A 469 21.97 5.73 26.46
N GLU A 470 20.92 6.53 26.70
CA GLU A 470 19.87 6.26 27.68
C GLU A 470 18.46 6.28 27.06
N TYR A 471 18.22 5.45 26.03
CA TYR A 471 16.93 5.47 25.32
C TYR A 471 15.74 5.18 26.24
N PHE A 472 15.83 4.18 27.11
CA PHE A 472 14.73 3.84 28.03
C PHE A 472 14.43 5.00 29.00
N GLU A 473 15.46 5.63 29.57
CA GLU A 473 15.30 6.79 30.44
C GLU A 473 14.77 7.99 29.68
N ASN A 474 15.11 8.15 28.39
CA ASN A 474 14.53 9.18 27.53
C ASN A 474 13.02 8.94 27.30
N ILE A 475 12.57 7.68 27.19
CA ILE A 475 11.14 7.35 27.18
C ILE A 475 10.48 7.77 28.50
N LEU A 476 11.09 7.44 29.65
CA LEU A 476 10.54 7.82 30.96
C LEU A 476 10.45 9.36 31.12
N LYS A 477 11.49 10.10 30.72
CA LYS A 477 11.50 11.58 30.72
C LYS A 477 10.38 12.15 29.86
N ASN A 478 10.11 11.56 28.70
CA ASN A 478 9.01 11.97 27.82
C ASN A 478 7.63 11.74 28.43
N LEU A 479 7.41 10.58 29.05
CA LEU A 479 6.16 10.27 29.76
C LEU A 479 5.93 11.23 30.94
N GLU A 480 6.96 11.48 31.74
CA GLU A 480 6.90 12.40 32.88
C GLU A 480 6.67 13.85 32.45
N PHE A 481 7.38 14.32 31.41
CA PHE A 481 7.21 15.66 30.85
C PHE A 481 5.83 15.86 30.23
N GLY A 482 5.38 14.92 29.38
CA GLY A 482 4.06 14.98 28.74
C GLY A 482 2.94 14.99 29.77
N GLN A 483 3.05 14.16 30.81
CA GLN A 483 2.09 14.18 31.91
C GLN A 483 2.13 15.48 32.70
N LYS A 484 3.31 15.98 33.09
CA LYS A 484 3.43 17.28 33.78
C LYS A 484 2.89 18.43 32.93
N LYS A 485 3.11 18.43 31.60
CA LYS A 485 2.52 19.40 30.65
C LYS A 485 1.00 19.32 30.65
N ARG A 486 0.39 18.12 30.76
CA ARG A 486 -1.06 17.92 30.90
C ARG A 486 -1.58 18.39 32.27
N LEU A 487 -0.97 17.95 33.38
CA LEU A 487 -1.41 18.29 34.74
C LEU A 487 -1.28 19.80 35.03
N LYS A 488 -0.23 20.48 34.52
CA LYS A 488 -0.06 21.94 34.63
C LYS A 488 -1.21 22.74 34.00
N LYS A 489 -2.03 22.17 33.09
CA LYS A 489 -3.10 22.91 32.38
C LYS A 489 -4.34 23.21 33.24
N LEU A 490 -4.58 22.55 34.38
CA LEU A 490 -5.86 22.65 35.14
C LEU A 490 -6.30 24.10 35.49
N ARG A 491 -5.34 24.98 35.84
CA ARG A 491 -5.63 26.38 36.19
C ARG A 491 -5.23 27.38 35.10
N VAL A 492 -4.92 26.88 33.90
CA VAL A 492 -4.56 27.66 32.71
C VAL A 492 -5.77 27.70 31.79
N LYS A 493 -6.05 28.82 31.13
CA LYS A 493 -7.14 28.90 30.14
C LYS A 493 -6.79 28.15 28.86
N VAL A 494 -7.79 27.58 28.18
CA VAL A 494 -7.62 26.92 26.89
C VAL A 494 -7.23 27.96 25.84
N ASN A 495 -6.03 27.82 25.28
CA ASN A 495 -5.65 28.59 24.10
C ASN A 495 -6.26 27.96 22.85
N LYS A 496 -7.44 28.42 22.42
CA LYS A 496 -8.13 27.90 21.22
C LYS A 496 -7.35 28.13 19.91
N GLU A 497 -6.29 28.94 19.92
CA GLU A 497 -5.41 29.13 18.78
C GLU A 497 -4.27 28.09 18.67
N GLU A 498 -3.99 27.35 19.76
CA GLU A 498 -3.09 26.18 19.81
C GLU A 498 -3.58 25.11 18.82
N TRP A 499 -2.64 24.43 18.15
CA TRP A 499 -2.92 23.36 17.18
C TRP A 499 -3.15 22.03 17.92
N ILE A 500 -4.00 21.16 17.37
CA ILE A 500 -4.29 19.81 17.93
C ILE A 500 -3.40 18.70 17.34
N SER A 501 -2.53 19.03 16.38
CA SER A 501 -1.59 18.10 15.72
C SER A 501 -0.37 18.89 15.19
N GLY A 502 0.82 18.31 15.32
CA GLY A 502 2.01 18.73 14.59
C GLY A 502 1.89 18.60 13.05
N ALA A 503 2.86 19.18 12.34
CA ALA A 503 2.81 19.35 10.88
C ALA A 503 3.17 18.08 10.08
N ALA A 504 4.04 17.21 10.62
CA ALA A 504 4.53 16.01 9.97
C ALA A 504 3.58 14.81 10.17
N VAL A 505 2.33 14.96 9.74
CA VAL A 505 1.25 13.99 9.95
C VAL A 505 0.42 13.82 8.66
N VAL A 506 0.22 12.58 8.23
CA VAL A 506 -0.71 12.25 7.12
C VAL A 506 -2.09 11.92 7.69
N ASN A 507 -2.85 12.96 8.02
CA ASN A 507 -4.26 12.92 8.43
C ASN A 507 -4.87 14.33 8.33
N ALA A 508 -6.15 14.49 8.62
CA ALA A 508 -6.78 15.76 9.00
C ALA A 508 -7.58 15.56 10.31
N PHE A 509 -8.07 16.64 10.93
CA PHE A 509 -8.77 16.58 12.22
C PHE A 509 -9.74 17.74 12.48
N TYR A 510 -10.90 17.45 13.09
CA TYR A 510 -11.78 18.42 13.75
C TYR A 510 -11.63 18.33 15.28
N SER A 511 -11.82 19.47 15.96
CA SER A 511 -11.95 19.53 17.42
C SER A 511 -13.17 20.36 17.81
N ALA A 512 -14.18 19.68 18.37
CA ALA A 512 -15.45 20.28 18.75
C ALA A 512 -15.28 21.39 19.81
N SER A 513 -14.54 21.13 20.90
CA SER A 513 -14.29 22.11 21.98
C SER A 513 -13.36 23.27 21.59
N ARG A 514 -12.80 23.26 20.38
CA ARG A 514 -12.07 24.41 19.79
C ARG A 514 -12.80 25.02 18.59
N ASN A 515 -13.87 24.37 18.13
CA ASN A 515 -14.49 24.53 16.82
C ASN A 515 -13.42 24.75 15.71
N GLN A 516 -12.44 23.84 15.62
CA GLN A 516 -11.22 24.01 14.82
C GLN A 516 -11.03 22.84 13.85
N ILE A 517 -10.68 23.12 12.59
CA ILE A 517 -10.28 22.14 11.55
C ILE A 517 -8.79 22.27 11.24
N VAL A 518 -8.07 21.15 11.12
CA VAL A 518 -6.61 21.13 10.94
C VAL A 518 -6.18 20.21 9.81
N PHE A 519 -5.41 20.77 8.86
CA PHE A 519 -4.80 20.09 7.72
C PHE A 519 -3.26 20.22 7.81
N PRO A 520 -2.55 19.30 8.49
CA PRO A 520 -1.09 19.28 8.58
C PRO A 520 -0.39 19.22 7.22
N ALA A 521 0.85 19.71 7.13
CA ALA A 521 1.64 19.68 5.91
C ALA A 521 1.80 18.26 5.30
N GLY A 522 1.72 17.21 6.12
CA GLY A 522 1.81 15.81 5.66
C GLY A 522 0.62 15.30 4.83
N ILE A 523 -0.57 15.93 4.86
CA ILE A 523 -1.69 15.57 3.96
C ILE A 523 -1.78 16.46 2.72
N LEU A 524 -1.03 17.57 2.66
CA LEU A 524 -1.07 18.55 1.57
C LEU A 524 -0.17 18.14 0.39
N GLN A 525 -0.33 16.90 -0.07
CA GLN A 525 0.44 16.28 -1.15
C GLN A 525 -0.43 15.31 -1.99
N PRO A 526 0.02 14.89 -3.19
CA PRO A 526 -0.76 13.98 -4.03
C PRO A 526 -1.00 12.62 -3.36
N PRO A 527 -2.13 11.94 -3.61
CA PRO A 527 -3.20 12.32 -4.54
C PRO A 527 -4.24 13.29 -3.96
N PHE A 528 -4.12 13.70 -2.69
CA PHE A 528 -5.05 14.62 -2.02
C PHE A 528 -4.99 16.03 -2.63
N PHE A 529 -3.78 16.59 -2.72
CA PHE A 529 -3.55 17.96 -3.15
C PHE A 529 -2.30 18.11 -4.03
N GLY A 530 -2.40 18.91 -5.10
CA GLY A 530 -1.25 19.35 -5.87
C GLY A 530 -1.51 20.63 -6.66
N LYS A 531 -0.60 21.61 -6.55
CA LYS A 531 -0.66 22.89 -7.29
C LYS A 531 -0.60 22.72 -8.82
N GLY A 532 -0.04 21.61 -9.31
CA GLY A 532 -0.04 21.23 -10.73
C GLY A 532 -1.08 20.16 -11.11
N GLN A 533 -1.96 19.78 -10.18
CA GLN A 533 -2.98 18.74 -10.34
C GLN A 533 -4.32 19.39 -10.75
N PRO A 534 -5.13 18.77 -11.65
CA PRO A 534 -6.46 19.29 -11.98
C PRO A 534 -7.35 19.50 -10.76
N TRP A 535 -8.16 20.55 -10.80
CA TRP A 535 -9.07 20.93 -9.72
C TRP A 535 -10.12 19.85 -9.45
N SER A 536 -10.58 19.12 -10.48
CA SER A 536 -11.41 17.92 -10.28
C SER A 536 -10.80 16.93 -9.30
N LEU A 537 -9.49 16.67 -9.40
CA LEU A 537 -8.80 15.73 -8.52
C LEU A 537 -8.53 16.36 -7.15
N ASN A 538 -8.15 17.64 -7.08
CA ASN A 538 -7.94 18.34 -5.80
C ASN A 538 -9.24 18.41 -4.97
N TYR A 539 -10.37 18.76 -5.60
CA TYR A 539 -11.68 18.71 -4.94
C TYR A 539 -12.09 17.27 -4.60
N GLY A 540 -11.83 16.29 -5.48
CA GLY A 540 -12.08 14.87 -5.17
C GLY A 540 -11.19 14.28 -4.08
N GLY A 541 -10.02 14.89 -3.83
CA GLY A 541 -9.08 14.56 -2.76
C GLY A 541 -9.28 15.48 -1.55
N ILE A 542 -8.38 16.45 -1.35
CA ILE A 542 -8.38 17.32 -0.18
C ILE A 542 -9.68 18.13 -0.02
N GLY A 543 -10.41 18.43 -1.10
CA GLY A 543 -11.72 19.08 -1.00
C GLY A 543 -12.77 18.23 -0.29
N MET A 544 -12.79 16.92 -0.53
CA MET A 544 -13.66 16.00 0.21
C MET A 544 -13.26 15.96 1.69
N VAL A 545 -11.95 15.90 1.99
CA VAL A 545 -11.43 15.95 3.37
C VAL A 545 -11.81 17.26 4.07
N ILE A 546 -11.67 18.42 3.41
CA ILE A 546 -12.10 19.71 3.95
C ILE A 546 -13.59 19.71 4.31
N GLY A 547 -14.43 19.15 3.43
CA GLY A 547 -15.87 19.02 3.69
C GLY A 547 -16.20 18.03 4.80
N HIS A 548 -15.42 16.95 4.95
CA HIS A 548 -15.53 15.96 6.02
C HIS A 548 -15.24 16.62 7.39
N GLU A 549 -14.11 17.32 7.54
CA GLU A 549 -13.76 18.05 8.77
C GLU A 549 -14.75 19.17 9.13
N ILE A 550 -15.33 19.86 8.13
CA ILE A 550 -16.40 20.84 8.36
C ILE A 550 -17.68 20.15 8.84
N THR A 551 -17.99 18.96 8.29
CA THR A 551 -19.20 18.20 8.62
C THR A 551 -19.15 17.56 10.00
N HIS A 552 -17.96 17.20 10.51
CA HIS A 552 -17.77 16.80 11.92
C HIS A 552 -18.26 17.88 12.91
N GLY A 553 -18.33 19.15 12.52
CA GLY A 553 -18.98 20.19 13.32
C GLY A 553 -20.50 20.01 13.54
N PHE A 554 -21.12 19.08 12.81
CA PHE A 554 -22.58 18.91 12.69
C PHE A 554 -23.01 17.43 12.62
N ASP A 555 -22.11 16.49 12.90
CA ASP A 555 -22.45 15.07 13.06
C ASP A 555 -23.17 14.79 14.39
N ASP A 556 -23.44 13.52 14.71
CA ASP A 556 -24.21 13.15 15.91
C ASP A 556 -23.53 13.53 17.23
N ASN A 557 -22.20 13.72 17.25
CA ASN A 557 -21.41 14.21 18.37
C ASN A 557 -21.19 15.73 18.29
N GLY A 558 -20.59 16.21 17.20
CA GLY A 558 -20.16 17.60 17.06
C GLY A 558 -21.30 18.61 17.04
N ARG A 559 -22.51 18.21 16.60
CA ARG A 559 -23.69 19.10 16.66
C ARG A 559 -24.06 19.53 18.09
N ASN A 560 -23.65 18.78 19.12
CA ASN A 560 -23.99 19.09 20.52
C ASN A 560 -23.07 20.18 21.12
N PHE A 561 -21.98 20.54 20.42
CA PHE A 561 -21.12 21.66 20.80
C PHE A 561 -21.48 22.89 19.97
N ASP A 562 -21.49 24.08 20.58
CA ASP A 562 -21.89 25.32 19.90
C ASP A 562 -20.76 25.97 19.07
N LYS A 563 -20.95 27.24 18.69
CA LYS A 563 -19.99 27.99 17.86
C LYS A 563 -18.65 28.29 18.55
N ASP A 564 -18.66 28.40 19.88
CA ASP A 564 -17.48 28.75 20.67
C ASP A 564 -16.74 27.50 21.16
N GLY A 565 -17.46 26.38 21.25
CA GLY A 565 -16.96 25.06 21.62
C GLY A 565 -17.67 24.43 22.82
N ASP A 566 -18.79 24.99 23.28
CA ASP A 566 -19.44 24.57 24.52
C ASP A 566 -20.57 23.55 24.28
N LEU A 567 -20.57 22.45 25.05
CA LEU A 567 -21.54 21.35 25.02
C LEU A 567 -22.89 21.82 25.56
N LYS A 568 -23.81 22.07 24.64
CA LYS A 568 -25.06 22.77 24.88
C LYS A 568 -26.06 22.43 23.80
N ASP A 569 -27.32 22.16 24.17
CA ASP A 569 -28.37 22.04 23.15
C ASP A 569 -28.70 23.44 22.59
N TRP A 570 -28.30 23.67 21.35
CA TRP A 570 -28.58 24.90 20.58
C TRP A 570 -29.54 24.64 19.40
N TRP A 571 -30.11 23.44 19.33
CA TRP A 571 -31.09 23.03 18.32
C TRP A 571 -32.49 23.08 18.94
N THR A 572 -33.55 23.24 18.13
CA THR A 572 -34.89 22.91 18.64
C THR A 572 -35.04 21.39 18.75
N SER A 573 -35.88 20.94 19.68
CA SER A 573 -36.25 19.52 19.80
C SER A 573 -36.81 18.93 18.49
N THR A 574 -37.46 19.75 17.65
CA THR A 574 -37.98 19.33 16.34
C THR A 574 -36.87 19.10 15.32
N SER A 575 -35.85 19.96 15.28
CA SER A 575 -34.68 19.73 14.43
C SER A 575 -33.82 18.56 14.92
N THR A 576 -33.66 18.40 16.24
CA THR A 576 -32.93 17.27 16.85
C THR A 576 -33.61 15.93 16.57
N GLN A 577 -34.95 15.83 16.71
CA GLN A 577 -35.68 14.60 16.37
C GLN A 577 -35.51 14.23 14.89
N LYS A 578 -35.72 15.18 13.97
CA LYS A 578 -35.58 14.92 12.53
C LYS A 578 -34.15 14.58 12.12
N PHE A 579 -33.14 15.12 12.79
CA PHE A 579 -31.75 14.70 12.61
C PHE A 579 -31.56 13.22 12.96
N GLN A 580 -32.13 12.76 14.07
CA GLN A 580 -32.06 11.35 14.49
C GLN A 580 -32.84 10.43 13.53
N GLU A 581 -34.00 10.87 13.03
CA GLU A 581 -34.77 10.15 12.01
C GLU A 581 -34.01 10.02 10.69
N LEU A 582 -33.27 11.06 10.27
CA LEU A 582 -32.44 11.06 9.06
C LEU A 582 -31.13 10.29 9.24
N SER A 583 -30.44 10.44 10.37
CA SER A 583 -29.17 9.74 10.64
C SER A 583 -29.38 8.23 10.78
N LYS A 584 -30.55 7.78 11.27
CA LYS A 584 -30.94 6.37 11.27
C LYS A 584 -30.90 5.74 9.86
N CYS A 585 -31.16 6.50 8.79
CA CYS A 585 -31.02 5.99 7.42
C CYS A 585 -29.56 5.56 7.13
N ILE A 586 -28.58 6.33 7.61
CA ILE A 586 -27.15 6.02 7.48
C ILE A 586 -26.77 4.85 8.40
N VAL A 587 -27.29 4.80 9.63
CA VAL A 587 -27.10 3.65 10.54
C VAL A 587 -27.59 2.35 9.88
N ASP A 588 -28.80 2.35 9.35
CA ASP A 588 -29.43 1.16 8.74
C ASP A 588 -28.72 0.77 7.43
N GLN A 589 -28.31 1.76 6.61
CA GLN A 589 -27.52 1.53 5.40
C GLN A 589 -26.19 0.84 5.73
N TYR A 590 -25.36 1.44 6.59
CA TYR A 590 -24.02 0.91 6.86
C TYR A 590 -24.07 -0.39 7.68
N SER A 591 -25.10 -0.58 8.51
CA SER A 591 -25.34 -1.86 9.19
C SER A 591 -25.75 -2.99 8.24
N SER A 592 -26.17 -2.69 7.00
CA SER A 592 -26.41 -3.72 5.98
C SER A 592 -25.13 -4.22 5.30
N PHE A 593 -24.00 -3.51 5.44
CA PHE A 593 -22.74 -3.88 4.80
C PHE A 593 -22.02 -4.99 5.60
N SER A 594 -22.12 -6.23 5.09
CA SER A 594 -21.27 -7.36 5.49
C SER A 594 -19.84 -7.18 4.96
N TRP A 595 -18.83 -7.32 5.81
CA TRP A 595 -17.42 -7.21 5.44
C TRP A 595 -16.78 -8.59 5.26
N ASP A 596 -16.38 -8.90 4.02
CA ASP A 596 -15.66 -10.12 3.63
C ASP A 596 -14.42 -10.36 4.50
N LEU A 597 -13.66 -9.30 4.77
CA LEU A 597 -12.43 -9.31 5.58
C LEU A 597 -12.66 -9.40 7.09
N ALA A 598 -13.93 -9.47 7.54
CA ALA A 598 -14.31 -9.74 8.93
C ALA A 598 -15.17 -11.01 9.04
N ASN A 599 -14.90 -12.02 8.19
CA ASN A 599 -15.67 -13.27 8.09
C ASN A 599 -17.17 -13.05 7.85
N GLY A 600 -17.54 -12.01 7.09
CA GLY A 600 -18.93 -11.66 6.80
C GLY A 600 -19.65 -10.89 7.92
N GLN A 601 -18.95 -10.45 8.97
CA GLN A 601 -19.55 -9.58 9.99
C GLN A 601 -20.03 -8.26 9.40
N ASN A 602 -21.23 -7.84 9.77
CA ASN A 602 -21.78 -6.53 9.42
C ASN A 602 -21.04 -5.41 10.16
N LEU A 603 -20.82 -4.28 9.47
CA LEU A 603 -20.33 -3.06 10.10
C LEU A 603 -21.34 -2.57 11.15
N ASN A 604 -20.86 -2.00 12.25
CA ASN A 604 -21.73 -1.33 13.21
C ASN A 604 -21.99 0.11 12.75
N GLY A 605 -23.10 0.32 12.03
CA GLY A 605 -23.49 1.63 11.49
C GLY A 605 -23.79 2.71 12.53
N ASN A 606 -23.99 2.33 13.80
CA ASN A 606 -24.15 3.27 14.91
C ASN A 606 -22.79 3.74 15.45
N ASN A 607 -21.79 2.85 15.50
CA ASN A 607 -20.43 3.21 15.94
C ASN A 607 -19.66 4.01 14.87
N THR A 608 -20.01 3.85 13.59
CA THR A 608 -19.39 4.58 12.47
C THR A 608 -20.17 5.82 12.05
N LEU A 609 -21.24 6.19 12.76
CA LEU A 609 -22.22 7.17 12.31
C LEU A 609 -21.62 8.55 12.00
N GLY A 610 -20.78 9.09 12.88
CA GLY A 610 -20.13 10.39 12.70
C GLY A 610 -19.28 10.46 11.44
N GLU A 611 -18.37 9.50 11.28
CA GLU A 611 -17.54 9.32 10.08
C GLU A 611 -18.38 9.20 8.81
N ASN A 612 -19.45 8.39 8.85
CA ASN A 612 -20.34 8.18 7.69
C ASN A 612 -21.10 9.47 7.32
N ILE A 613 -21.53 10.26 8.31
CA ILE A 613 -22.14 11.59 8.10
C ILE A 613 -21.10 12.54 7.50
N ALA A 614 -19.88 12.55 8.03
CA ALA A 614 -18.79 13.40 7.59
C ALA A 614 -18.40 13.12 6.13
N ASP A 615 -18.27 11.84 5.75
CA ASP A 615 -18.02 11.42 4.36
C ASP A 615 -19.14 11.88 3.40
N ASN A 616 -20.40 11.57 3.72
CA ASN A 616 -21.54 11.89 2.87
C ASN A 616 -21.76 13.40 2.74
N GLY A 617 -21.50 14.16 3.80
CA GLY A 617 -21.46 15.62 3.75
C GLY A 617 -20.31 16.13 2.90
N GLY A 618 -19.09 15.67 3.18
CA GLY A 618 -17.86 16.18 2.59
C GLY A 618 -17.76 15.97 1.08
N ILE A 619 -18.06 14.76 0.59
CA ILE A 619 -18.03 14.48 -0.85
C ILE A 619 -19.06 15.32 -1.62
N ARG A 620 -20.26 15.51 -1.05
CA ARG A 620 -21.33 16.32 -1.64
C ARG A 620 -20.97 17.81 -1.68
N GLN A 621 -20.46 18.35 -0.57
CA GLN A 621 -20.04 19.75 -0.48
C GLN A 621 -18.89 20.04 -1.43
N SER A 622 -17.88 19.16 -1.48
CA SER A 622 -16.75 19.31 -2.40
C SER A 622 -17.18 19.24 -3.87
N TYR A 623 -18.10 18.33 -4.23
CA TYR A 623 -18.62 18.26 -5.60
C TYR A 623 -19.39 19.53 -6.00
N GLN A 624 -20.21 20.06 -5.09
CA GLN A 624 -20.92 21.33 -5.30
C GLN A 624 -19.95 22.52 -5.38
N ALA A 625 -18.86 22.52 -4.62
CA ALA A 625 -17.80 23.53 -4.69
C ALA A 625 -17.05 23.46 -6.02
N TYR A 626 -16.71 22.25 -6.51
CA TYR A 626 -16.12 22.04 -7.83
C TYR A 626 -17.06 22.48 -8.96
N GLN A 627 -18.36 22.21 -8.84
CA GLN A 627 -19.38 22.71 -9.78
C GLN A 627 -19.50 24.25 -9.76
N ASN A 628 -19.26 24.91 -8.62
CA ASN A 628 -19.16 26.38 -8.57
C ASN A 628 -17.83 26.87 -9.19
N TYR A 629 -16.71 26.17 -8.97
CA TYR A 629 -15.43 26.44 -9.62
C TYR A 629 -15.55 26.40 -11.15
N ILE A 630 -16.17 25.36 -11.72
CA ILE A 630 -16.41 25.25 -13.17
C ILE A 630 -17.23 26.43 -13.70
N LYS A 631 -18.27 26.87 -12.97
CA LYS A 631 -19.09 28.04 -13.35
C LYS A 631 -18.31 29.36 -13.32
N LYS A 632 -17.32 29.48 -12.43
CA LYS A 632 -16.47 30.68 -12.23
C LYS A 632 -15.32 30.75 -13.25
N HIS A 633 -14.68 29.62 -13.56
CA HIS A 633 -13.43 29.55 -14.31
C HIS A 633 -13.52 28.83 -15.67
N GLY A 634 -14.62 28.15 -15.97
CA GLY A 634 -14.80 27.31 -17.15
C GLY A 634 -14.47 25.84 -16.90
N LYS A 635 -14.60 25.00 -17.95
CA LYS A 635 -14.24 23.58 -17.88
C LYS A 635 -12.74 23.38 -18.06
N GLU A 636 -12.17 22.46 -17.28
CA GLU A 636 -10.78 22.03 -17.38
C GLU A 636 -10.51 21.25 -18.68
N ALA A 637 -9.24 21.17 -19.08
CA ALA A 637 -8.80 20.46 -20.28
C ALA A 637 -8.64 18.95 -20.00
N PRO A 638 -9.33 18.05 -20.74
CA PRO A 638 -9.36 16.62 -20.46
C PRO A 638 -7.97 15.96 -20.33
N LEU A 639 -7.87 15.01 -19.41
CA LEU A 639 -6.64 14.22 -19.23
C LEU A 639 -6.43 13.25 -20.42
N PRO A 640 -5.26 13.27 -21.09
CA PRO A 640 -4.95 12.38 -22.20
C PRO A 640 -4.70 10.95 -21.71
N GLY A 641 -5.26 9.98 -22.43
CA GLY A 641 -5.08 8.54 -22.15
C GLY A 641 -6.15 7.94 -21.24
N ILE A 642 -7.05 8.74 -20.66
CA ILE A 642 -8.21 8.28 -19.89
C ILE A 642 -9.49 8.89 -20.48
N ASP A 643 -10.44 8.05 -20.90
CA ASP A 643 -11.70 8.49 -21.53
C ASP A 643 -12.77 8.82 -20.47
N LEU A 644 -12.42 9.75 -19.57
CA LEU A 644 -13.26 10.23 -18.49
C LEU A 644 -13.28 11.76 -18.46
N ASN A 645 -14.46 12.34 -18.28
CA ASN A 645 -14.61 13.77 -18.07
C ASN A 645 -14.23 14.15 -16.62
N HIS A 646 -14.01 15.44 -16.37
CA HIS A 646 -13.55 15.91 -15.06
C HIS A 646 -14.53 15.67 -13.89
N GLU A 647 -15.83 15.55 -14.14
CA GLU A 647 -16.81 15.19 -13.10
C GLU A 647 -16.67 13.71 -12.71
N GLN A 648 -16.36 12.83 -13.66
CA GLN A 648 -16.03 11.42 -13.39
C GLN A 648 -14.65 11.30 -12.70
N LEU A 649 -13.67 12.10 -13.11
CA LEU A 649 -12.32 12.13 -12.52
C LEU A 649 -12.33 12.58 -11.05
N PHE A 650 -13.25 13.47 -10.65
CA PHE A 650 -13.48 13.84 -9.26
C PHE A 650 -13.82 12.61 -8.39
N PHE A 651 -14.82 11.81 -8.81
CA PHE A 651 -15.22 10.61 -8.07
C PHE A 651 -14.15 9.51 -8.13
N LEU A 652 -13.45 9.37 -9.26
CA LEU A 652 -12.33 8.42 -9.37
C LEU A 652 -11.19 8.76 -8.41
N ASN A 653 -10.85 10.04 -8.22
CA ASN A 653 -9.80 10.41 -7.27
C ASN A 653 -10.23 10.15 -5.82
N PHE A 654 -11.47 10.49 -5.47
CA PHE A 654 -12.06 10.18 -4.16
C PHE A 654 -11.96 8.69 -3.83
N ALA A 655 -12.44 7.82 -4.73
CA ALA A 655 -12.41 6.38 -4.49
C ALA A 655 -10.97 5.82 -4.41
N GLN A 656 -10.02 6.40 -5.13
CA GLN A 656 -8.59 6.01 -5.06
C GLN A 656 -7.85 6.56 -3.83
N VAL A 657 -8.30 7.67 -3.23
CA VAL A 657 -7.84 8.09 -1.89
C VAL A 657 -8.25 7.05 -0.84
N MET A 658 -9.46 6.48 -0.98
CA MET A 658 -10.00 5.44 -0.11
C MET A 658 -9.56 4.01 -0.47
N GLY A 659 -8.51 3.84 -1.29
CA GLY A 659 -7.96 2.52 -1.64
C GLY A 659 -7.23 1.86 -0.48
N VAL A 660 -7.74 0.72 0.00
CA VAL A 660 -7.21 -0.05 1.15
C VAL A 660 -7.20 -1.56 0.89
N GLU A 661 -6.12 -2.22 1.28
CA GLU A 661 -6.00 -3.69 1.33
C GLU A 661 -5.78 -4.14 2.78
N THR A 662 -6.42 -5.25 3.19
CA THR A 662 -6.15 -5.94 4.46
C THR A 662 -5.90 -7.44 4.19
N TRP A 663 -5.15 -8.10 5.08
CA TRP A 663 -4.47 -9.38 4.81
C TRP A 663 -5.35 -10.52 4.30
N LEU A 664 -6.64 -10.50 4.61
CA LEU A 664 -7.58 -11.57 4.26
C LEU A 664 -7.98 -11.57 2.77
N ARG A 665 -7.58 -10.56 1.97
CA ARG A 665 -7.92 -10.47 0.54
C ARG A 665 -6.92 -11.11 -0.43
N ALA A 666 -5.67 -11.27 -0.02
CA ALA A 666 -4.58 -11.70 -0.91
C ALA A 666 -4.71 -13.15 -1.45
N LEU A 667 -5.54 -13.98 -0.82
CA LEU A 667 -5.72 -15.40 -1.17
C LEU A 667 -6.62 -15.65 -2.41
N GLY A 668 -7.38 -14.65 -2.89
CA GLY A 668 -8.46 -14.87 -3.86
C GLY A 668 -8.09 -14.85 -5.35
N PHE A 669 -6.93 -14.31 -5.74
CA PHE A 669 -6.74 -13.77 -7.10
C PHE A 669 -5.98 -14.63 -8.13
N LEU A 670 -5.62 -15.89 -7.82
CA LEU A 670 -4.68 -16.69 -8.63
C LEU A 670 -5.30 -17.76 -9.56
N ILE A 671 -6.61 -17.82 -9.77
CA ILE A 671 -7.25 -18.83 -10.64
C ILE A 671 -8.31 -18.26 -11.60
N TRP A 672 -7.89 -17.72 -12.76
CA TRP A 672 -8.20 -18.25 -14.11
C TRP A 672 -7.62 -17.34 -15.21
N PRO A 673 -7.46 -17.86 -16.45
CA PRO A 673 -8.34 -17.35 -17.51
C PRO A 673 -8.81 -18.38 -18.57
N VAL A 674 -9.90 -18.01 -19.27
CA VAL A 674 -10.45 -18.55 -20.56
C VAL A 674 -10.96 -20.01 -20.63
N TRP A 675 -12.29 -20.22 -20.60
CA TRP A 675 -13.15 -20.28 -21.82
C TRP A 675 -14.65 -20.36 -21.48
N VAL A 676 -15.52 -20.16 -22.48
CA VAL A 676 -16.99 -20.06 -22.36
C VAL A 676 -17.68 -21.35 -22.85
N HIS A 677 -18.73 -21.83 -22.14
CA HIS A 677 -20.03 -22.34 -22.67
C HIS A 677 -21.02 -22.60 -21.50
N SER A 678 -22.27 -23.02 -21.77
CA SER A 678 -23.43 -22.70 -20.91
C SER A 678 -24.49 -23.81 -20.66
N VAL A 679 -25.31 -23.56 -19.62
CA VAL A 679 -26.62 -24.18 -19.25
C VAL A 679 -26.63 -25.57 -18.58
N GLY A 680 -27.34 -25.64 -17.44
CA GLY A 680 -27.81 -26.88 -16.79
C GLY A 680 -27.90 -26.77 -15.27
N LEU A 681 -29.10 -26.62 -14.69
CA LEU A 681 -29.31 -26.54 -13.23
C LEU A 681 -29.86 -27.87 -12.69
N ILE A 682 -29.13 -28.47 -11.75
CA ILE A 682 -29.53 -29.65 -10.97
C ILE A 682 -29.21 -29.34 -9.50
N CYS A 683 -30.17 -29.49 -8.61
CA CYS A 683 -29.93 -29.34 -7.17
C CYS A 683 -29.47 -30.68 -6.56
N SER A 684 -28.45 -30.61 -5.72
CA SER A 684 -27.97 -31.72 -4.88
C SER A 684 -27.91 -31.22 -3.44
N LEU A 685 -28.32 -32.06 -2.49
CA LEU A 685 -28.24 -31.74 -1.07
C LEU A 685 -26.78 -31.51 -0.70
N GLN A 686 -26.48 -30.38 -0.04
CA GLN A 686 -25.07 -29.99 0.12
C GLN A 686 -24.34 -30.73 1.25
N THR A 687 -25.07 -31.42 2.12
CA THR A 687 -24.57 -32.25 3.22
C THR A 687 -24.37 -33.71 2.80
N ARG A 688 -23.46 -34.40 3.46
CA ARG A 688 -23.31 -35.87 3.44
C ARG A 688 -23.76 -36.44 4.80
N PRO A 689 -24.11 -37.73 4.90
CA PRO A 689 -24.54 -38.33 6.15
C PRO A 689 -23.49 -38.19 7.26
N ILE A 690 -23.98 -38.13 8.50
CA ILE A 690 -23.22 -37.82 9.71
C ILE A 690 -22.08 -38.83 9.90
N SER A 691 -20.84 -38.37 9.88
CA SER A 691 -19.67 -39.21 10.16
C SER A 691 -19.72 -39.67 11.62
N GLY A 692 -19.79 -40.98 11.86
CA GLY A 692 -19.85 -41.55 13.21
C GLY A 692 -21.26 -41.75 13.79
N SER A 693 -22.34 -41.52 13.04
CA SER A 693 -23.70 -41.81 13.53
C SER A 693 -24.03 -43.30 13.62
N LEU A 694 -24.83 -43.69 14.62
CA LEU A 694 -25.44 -45.01 14.74
C LEU A 694 -26.93 -44.94 14.38
N TYR A 695 -27.38 -45.83 13.51
CA TYR A 695 -28.78 -45.93 13.10
C TYR A 695 -29.36 -47.30 13.42
N LYS A 696 -30.64 -47.34 13.80
CA LYS A 696 -31.47 -48.54 13.93
C LYS A 696 -32.88 -48.24 13.44
N GLU A 697 -33.37 -49.05 12.53
CA GLU A 697 -34.71 -48.95 11.95
C GLU A 697 -35.81 -49.30 12.96
N GLY A 698 -37.00 -48.72 12.77
CA GLY A 698 -38.21 -48.93 13.55
C GLY A 698 -39.32 -47.97 13.09
N ASP A 699 -40.56 -48.22 13.50
CA ASP A 699 -41.75 -47.46 13.08
C ASP A 699 -41.69 -45.97 13.51
N VAL A 700 -40.95 -45.66 14.58
CA VAL A 700 -40.65 -44.28 15.02
C VAL A 700 -39.16 -44.15 15.35
N ILE A 701 -38.46 -43.22 14.71
CA ILE A 701 -37.01 -42.99 14.92
C ILE A 701 -36.79 -41.86 15.93
N ILE A 702 -36.13 -42.16 17.06
CA ILE A 702 -35.72 -41.17 18.07
C ILE A 702 -34.33 -40.63 17.73
N GLY A 703 -34.17 -39.30 17.68
CA GLY A 703 -32.86 -38.66 17.50
C GLY A 703 -32.11 -38.52 18.84
N GLY A 704 -30.78 -38.61 18.82
CA GLY A 704 -29.97 -38.43 20.04
C GLY A 704 -28.58 -37.86 19.77
N LEU A 705 -28.23 -36.81 20.50
CA LEU A 705 -26.99 -36.04 20.36
C LEU A 705 -26.08 -36.32 21.57
N PHE A 706 -24.97 -37.03 21.35
CA PHE A 706 -24.08 -37.47 22.43
C PHE A 706 -22.62 -37.07 22.16
N PRO A 707 -21.92 -36.39 23.07
CA PRO A 707 -20.49 -36.09 22.91
C PRO A 707 -19.64 -37.31 23.29
N VAL A 708 -19.55 -38.30 22.40
CA VAL A 708 -18.81 -39.55 22.64
C VAL A 708 -17.30 -39.31 22.58
N HIS A 709 -16.85 -38.32 21.81
CA HIS A 709 -15.45 -37.88 21.77
C HIS A 709 -15.25 -36.44 22.28
N PHE A 710 -14.03 -36.11 22.69
CA PHE A 710 -13.65 -34.83 23.30
C PHE A 710 -12.66 -34.04 22.42
N GLY A 711 -13.15 -33.58 21.27
CA GLY A 711 -12.35 -32.79 20.35
C GLY A 711 -12.71 -33.04 18.89
N ALA A 712 -13.77 -32.38 18.41
CA ALA A 712 -13.72 -31.88 17.04
C ALA A 712 -12.63 -30.79 16.95
N PRO A 713 -11.85 -30.72 15.86
CA PRO A 713 -11.09 -29.51 15.57
C PRO A 713 -12.07 -28.35 15.30
N ASP A 714 -11.68 -27.13 15.66
CA ASP A 714 -12.37 -25.93 15.18
C ASP A 714 -12.38 -25.95 13.65
N PRO A 715 -13.50 -25.59 13.00
CA PRO A 715 -13.59 -25.63 11.54
C PRO A 715 -12.64 -24.59 10.92
N ASP A 716 -11.65 -25.07 10.17
CA ASP A 716 -10.78 -24.22 9.35
C ASP A 716 -11.62 -23.26 8.50
N GLN A 717 -11.32 -21.96 8.59
CA GLN A 717 -12.15 -20.88 8.04
C GLN A 717 -12.03 -20.73 6.50
N MET A 718 -11.89 -21.85 5.78
CA MET A 718 -11.82 -21.90 4.32
C MET A 718 -13.18 -22.27 3.72
N PHE A 719 -14.00 -21.25 3.47
CA PHE A 719 -15.34 -21.36 2.84
C PHE A 719 -15.32 -21.94 1.40
N THR A 720 -14.14 -22.23 0.85
CA THR A 720 -13.88 -22.64 -0.53
C THR A 720 -13.70 -24.15 -0.72
N GLN A 721 -13.65 -24.95 0.35
CA GLN A 721 -13.63 -26.42 0.27
C GLN A 721 -14.70 -27.06 1.17
N ARG A 722 -15.26 -28.19 0.74
CA ARG A 722 -16.05 -29.05 1.63
C ARG A 722 -15.11 -29.79 2.58
N VAL A 723 -15.29 -29.57 3.88
CA VAL A 723 -14.65 -30.34 4.93
C VAL A 723 -14.92 -31.84 4.71
N GLN A 724 -13.86 -32.62 4.48
CA GLN A 724 -13.92 -34.06 4.68
C GLN A 724 -13.83 -34.32 6.18
N GLY A 725 -14.71 -35.18 6.71
CA GLY A 725 -14.91 -35.32 8.16
C GLY A 725 -13.62 -35.63 8.92
N ALA A 726 -13.12 -34.64 9.66
CA ALA A 726 -11.99 -34.81 10.56
C ALA A 726 -12.37 -35.80 11.67
N ARG A 727 -11.46 -36.71 12.01
CA ARG A 727 -11.68 -37.71 13.06
C ARG A 727 -11.62 -37.03 14.43
N CYS A 728 -12.72 -37.09 15.20
CA CYS A 728 -12.78 -36.56 16.55
C CYS A 728 -11.80 -37.30 17.49
N GLN A 729 -11.23 -36.58 18.45
CA GLN A 729 -10.13 -37.06 19.30
C GLN A 729 -10.54 -37.25 20.76
N GLY A 730 -9.97 -38.25 21.43
CA GLY A 730 -10.24 -38.60 22.83
C GLY A 730 -11.67 -39.13 23.06
N ALA A 731 -11.88 -40.08 23.97
CA ALA A 731 -13.20 -40.69 24.20
C ALA A 731 -13.76 -40.34 25.58
N ASP A 732 -15.04 -39.97 25.66
CA ASP A 732 -15.77 -39.84 26.92
C ASP A 732 -16.53 -41.14 27.25
N LEU A 733 -15.98 -41.90 28.19
CA LEU A 733 -16.62 -43.10 28.71
C LEU A 733 -17.95 -42.80 29.45
N ARG A 734 -18.16 -41.57 29.94
CA ARG A 734 -19.43 -41.16 30.59
C ARG A 734 -20.52 -40.92 29.56
N SER A 735 -20.28 -40.08 28.55
CA SER A 735 -21.26 -39.81 27.49
C SER A 735 -21.53 -41.02 26.60
N TYR A 736 -20.53 -41.90 26.41
CA TYR A 736 -20.74 -43.23 25.83
C TYR A 736 -21.74 -44.07 26.65
N GLY A 737 -21.74 -43.94 27.97
CA GLY A 737 -22.73 -44.55 28.87
C GLY A 737 -24.15 -44.03 28.65
N TRP A 738 -24.33 -42.74 28.38
CA TRP A 738 -25.64 -42.17 28.04
C TRP A 738 -26.16 -42.67 26.68
N LEU A 739 -25.29 -42.73 25.66
CA LEU A 739 -25.61 -43.35 24.36
C LEU A 739 -26.04 -44.81 24.52
N ARG A 740 -25.28 -45.61 25.30
CA ARG A 740 -25.63 -47.00 25.63
C ARG A 740 -26.96 -47.11 26.37
N THR A 741 -27.27 -46.16 27.26
CA THR A 741 -28.55 -46.12 27.99
C THR A 741 -29.73 -45.89 27.06
N MET A 742 -29.62 -45.00 26.07
CA MET A 742 -30.67 -44.79 25.06
C MET A 742 -30.92 -46.07 24.23
N ILE A 743 -29.84 -46.69 23.73
CA ILE A 743 -29.91 -47.94 22.94
C ILE A 743 -30.58 -49.06 23.74
N PHE A 744 -30.14 -49.28 24.98
CA PHE A 744 -30.70 -50.29 25.89
C PHE A 744 -32.19 -50.03 26.20
N THR A 745 -32.57 -48.77 26.41
CA THR A 745 -33.96 -48.39 26.69
C THR A 745 -34.87 -48.66 25.51
N VAL A 746 -34.44 -48.32 24.29
CA VAL A 746 -35.17 -48.66 23.05
C VAL A 746 -35.30 -50.18 22.88
N GLU A 747 -34.26 -50.94 23.19
CA GLU A 747 -34.28 -52.40 23.07
C GLU A 747 -35.23 -53.08 24.07
N GLU A 748 -35.24 -52.68 25.35
CA GLU A 748 -36.18 -53.24 26.32
C GLU A 748 -37.64 -52.77 26.12
N ILE A 749 -37.88 -51.57 25.58
CA ILE A 749 -39.23 -51.16 25.14
C ILE A 749 -39.73 -52.07 24.01
N ASN A 750 -38.92 -52.28 22.97
CA ASN A 750 -39.27 -53.15 21.85
C ASN A 750 -39.40 -54.63 22.27
N ARG A 751 -38.71 -55.04 23.34
CA ARG A 751 -38.78 -56.40 23.90
C ARG A 751 -40.06 -56.65 24.70
N ASN A 752 -40.65 -55.61 25.30
CA ASN A 752 -41.86 -55.73 26.10
C ASN A 752 -43.08 -55.11 25.40
N SER A 753 -43.85 -55.96 24.72
CA SER A 753 -45.06 -55.58 23.98
C SER A 753 -46.20 -55.00 24.83
N SER A 754 -46.07 -54.94 26.17
CA SER A 754 -47.00 -54.18 27.03
C SER A 754 -46.65 -52.70 27.18
N LEU A 755 -45.43 -52.28 26.82
CA LEU A 755 -45.00 -50.87 26.87
C LEU A 755 -45.36 -50.13 25.59
N LEU A 756 -45.11 -50.74 24.42
CA LEU A 756 -45.47 -50.17 23.13
C LEU A 756 -46.12 -51.24 22.22
N PRO A 757 -47.43 -51.49 22.35
CA PRO A 757 -48.11 -52.49 21.54
C PRO A 757 -48.23 -52.06 20.07
N ASN A 758 -47.86 -52.95 19.16
CA ASN A 758 -47.92 -52.81 17.70
C ASN A 758 -47.01 -51.75 17.05
N PHE A 759 -46.01 -51.22 17.77
CA PHE A 759 -45.01 -50.31 17.22
C PHE A 759 -43.61 -50.66 17.72
N THR A 760 -42.60 -50.40 16.90
CA THR A 760 -41.18 -50.52 17.23
C THR A 760 -40.51 -49.14 17.24
N LEU A 761 -39.61 -48.93 18.19
CA LEU A 761 -38.76 -47.74 18.25
C LEU A 761 -37.42 -48.03 17.56
N GLY A 762 -37.05 -47.16 16.62
CA GLY A 762 -35.70 -47.05 16.09
C GLY A 762 -34.96 -45.86 16.72
N TYR A 763 -33.69 -45.68 16.35
CA TYR A 763 -32.91 -44.52 16.78
C TYR A 763 -31.94 -44.04 15.70
N LEU A 764 -31.61 -42.75 15.75
CA LEU A 764 -30.52 -42.13 15.01
C LEU A 764 -29.68 -41.32 16.00
N ALA A 765 -28.58 -41.90 16.45
CA ALA A 765 -27.64 -41.25 17.35
C ALA A 765 -26.47 -40.65 16.57
N ALA A 766 -26.02 -39.45 16.96
CA ALA A 766 -24.84 -38.81 16.40
C ALA A 766 -23.82 -38.49 17.51
N ASP A 767 -22.54 -38.66 17.17
CA ASP A 767 -21.46 -38.11 17.98
C ASP A 767 -21.34 -36.61 17.72
N THR A 768 -21.41 -35.81 18.78
CA THR A 768 -21.29 -34.36 18.70
C THR A 768 -19.87 -33.86 18.94
N CYS A 769 -18.96 -34.76 19.36
CA CYS A 769 -17.54 -34.49 19.61
C CYS A 769 -17.27 -33.32 20.60
N LEU A 770 -18.28 -33.00 21.42
CA LEU A 770 -18.34 -31.84 22.32
C LEU A 770 -18.14 -30.47 21.64
N ALA A 771 -18.64 -30.29 20.41
CA ALA A 771 -18.56 -29.01 19.68
C ALA A 771 -19.89 -28.61 19.01
N GLU A 772 -20.21 -27.32 19.07
CA GLU A 772 -21.56 -26.79 18.77
C GLU A 772 -21.90 -26.84 17.27
N SER A 773 -20.89 -26.70 16.39
CA SER A 773 -21.02 -26.85 14.94
C SER A 773 -21.36 -28.28 14.52
N THR A 774 -20.75 -29.29 15.18
CA THR A 774 -21.08 -30.71 14.96
C THR A 774 -22.42 -31.08 15.58
N THR A 775 -22.78 -30.58 16.77
CA THR A 775 -24.13 -30.76 17.35
C THR A 775 -25.22 -30.22 16.42
N LEU A 776 -25.08 -28.99 15.93
CA LEU A 776 -26.06 -28.36 15.03
C LEU A 776 -26.14 -29.05 13.66
N SER A 777 -25.00 -29.39 13.07
CA SER A 777 -24.94 -30.12 11.79
C SER A 777 -25.62 -31.49 11.88
N ALA A 778 -25.38 -32.22 12.98
CA ALA A 778 -26.04 -33.49 13.25
C ALA A 778 -27.55 -33.32 13.43
N ALA A 779 -28.00 -32.34 14.21
CA ALA A 779 -29.42 -32.05 14.41
C ALA A 779 -30.15 -31.72 13.10
N LEU A 780 -29.57 -30.86 12.26
CA LEU A 780 -30.14 -30.53 10.94
C LEU A 780 -30.18 -31.74 10.01
N ALA A 781 -29.17 -32.62 10.02
CA ALA A 781 -29.15 -33.85 9.24
C ALA A 781 -30.15 -34.93 9.75
N MET A 782 -30.53 -34.91 11.03
CA MET A 782 -31.63 -35.75 11.55
C MET A 782 -33.01 -35.30 11.06
N VAL A 783 -33.17 -34.02 10.72
CA VAL A 783 -34.46 -33.41 10.32
C VAL A 783 -34.61 -33.31 8.80
N THR A 784 -33.51 -33.08 8.08
CA THR A 784 -33.53 -32.89 6.61
C THR A 784 -33.39 -34.18 5.79
N GLY A 785 -33.15 -35.31 6.44
CA GLY A 785 -32.93 -36.61 5.80
C GLY A 785 -31.49 -36.83 5.32
N GLN A 786 -31.20 -38.05 4.84
CA GLN A 786 -29.82 -38.48 4.51
C GLN A 786 -29.56 -38.70 3.01
N GLU A 787 -30.56 -38.53 2.13
CA GLU A 787 -30.40 -38.74 0.69
C GLU A 787 -29.88 -37.50 -0.06
N ALA A 788 -28.89 -37.68 -0.93
CA ALA A 788 -28.08 -36.58 -1.47
C ALA A 788 -28.65 -35.87 -2.73
N ILE A 789 -29.77 -36.35 -3.28
CA ILE A 789 -30.34 -35.89 -4.56
C ILE A 789 -31.87 -35.84 -4.46
N VAL A 790 -32.45 -34.64 -4.57
CA VAL A 790 -33.90 -34.44 -4.64
C VAL A 790 -34.28 -34.01 -6.06
N THR A 791 -35.24 -34.71 -6.67
CA THR A 791 -35.66 -34.46 -8.07
C THR A 791 -37.10 -33.95 -8.15
N GLY A 792 -37.32 -32.69 -7.76
CA GLY A 792 -38.62 -32.02 -7.87
C GLY A 792 -38.70 -30.75 -7.01
N GLU A 793 -39.81 -30.03 -7.11
CA GLU A 793 -40.09 -28.82 -6.32
C GLU A 793 -40.67 -29.11 -4.91
N GLN A 794 -40.72 -30.38 -4.50
CA GLN A 794 -41.26 -30.82 -3.20
C GLN A 794 -40.27 -31.75 -2.47
N CYS A 795 -39.80 -31.32 -1.30
CA CYS A 795 -38.83 -32.05 -0.47
C CYS A 795 -39.55 -32.85 0.63
N THR A 796 -40.15 -33.99 0.31
CA THR A 796 -41.00 -34.75 1.27
C THR A 796 -40.83 -36.27 1.20
N THR A 797 -39.64 -36.81 1.50
CA THR A 797 -39.40 -38.26 1.63
C THR A 797 -38.42 -38.68 2.76
N THR A 798 -38.68 -38.23 4.00
CA THR A 798 -38.25 -38.89 5.26
C THR A 798 -36.73 -38.99 5.58
N PRO A 799 -36.31 -39.34 6.82
CA PRO A 799 -37.09 -39.64 8.03
C PRO A 799 -37.50 -38.39 8.80
N ASN A 800 -38.76 -38.34 9.25
CA ASN A 800 -39.17 -37.38 10.29
C ASN A 800 -38.72 -37.94 11.64
N VAL A 801 -37.65 -37.38 12.22
CA VAL A 801 -37.34 -37.55 13.64
C VAL A 801 -38.28 -36.62 14.43
N PRO A 802 -39.27 -37.14 15.19
CA PRO A 802 -40.31 -36.31 15.80
C PRO A 802 -39.89 -35.76 17.18
N ILE A 803 -38.74 -36.19 17.69
CA ILE A 803 -38.18 -35.79 18.98
C ILE A 803 -36.67 -36.06 18.99
N ILE A 804 -35.89 -35.11 19.52
CA ILE A 804 -34.44 -35.23 19.66
C ILE A 804 -34.05 -35.15 21.14
N ILE A 805 -33.22 -36.09 21.60
CA ILE A 805 -32.55 -36.01 22.90
C ILE A 805 -31.32 -35.12 22.73
N GLY A 806 -31.29 -34.01 23.46
CA GLY A 806 -30.30 -32.94 23.34
C GLY A 806 -28.91 -33.29 23.89
N ASP A 807 -27.93 -32.51 23.47
CA ASP A 807 -26.54 -32.61 23.91
C ASP A 807 -26.40 -32.29 25.40
N ALA A 808 -25.50 -33.00 26.08
CA ALA A 808 -25.19 -32.80 27.49
C ALA A 808 -24.60 -31.41 27.81
N ARG A 809 -24.09 -30.66 26.81
CA ARG A 809 -23.70 -29.25 26.95
C ARG A 809 -24.87 -28.32 26.64
N SER A 810 -25.29 -27.53 27.63
CA SER A 810 -26.44 -26.62 27.54
C SER A 810 -26.34 -25.60 26.40
N SER A 811 -25.15 -25.07 26.06
CA SER A 811 -25.00 -24.12 24.94
C SER A 811 -25.27 -24.76 23.58
N ALA A 812 -24.76 -25.97 23.35
CA ALA A 812 -25.01 -26.74 22.13
C ALA A 812 -26.51 -27.10 22.00
N SER A 813 -27.13 -27.49 23.12
CA SER A 813 -28.56 -27.72 23.20
C SER A 813 -29.40 -26.45 22.97
N ILE A 814 -28.98 -25.27 23.43
CA ILE A 814 -29.66 -23.99 23.11
C ILE A 814 -29.58 -23.69 21.61
N VAL A 815 -28.39 -23.80 20.99
CA VAL A 815 -28.22 -23.55 19.55
C VAL A 815 -29.08 -24.50 18.70
N VAL A 816 -29.23 -25.77 19.11
CA VAL A 816 -30.17 -26.71 18.47
C VAL A 816 -31.62 -26.33 18.74
N ALA A 817 -32.00 -25.98 19.98
CA ALA A 817 -33.38 -25.64 20.33
C ALA A 817 -33.88 -24.38 19.59
N ASP A 818 -33.08 -23.31 19.54
CA ASP A 818 -33.41 -22.08 18.81
C ASP A 818 -33.55 -22.33 17.30
N THR A 819 -32.77 -23.26 16.75
CA THR A 819 -32.87 -23.63 15.32
C THR A 819 -34.05 -24.57 15.04
N LEU A 820 -34.30 -25.57 15.88
CA LEU A 820 -35.36 -26.57 15.68
C LEU A 820 -36.75 -26.09 16.09
N GLY A 821 -36.84 -25.06 16.95
CA GLY A 821 -38.10 -24.35 17.23
C GLY A 821 -38.72 -23.69 15.99
N VAL A 822 -37.93 -23.41 14.95
CA VAL A 822 -38.43 -22.92 13.65
C VAL A 822 -39.15 -24.03 12.85
N PHE A 823 -38.93 -25.30 13.22
CA PHE A 823 -39.51 -26.49 12.57
C PHE A 823 -40.52 -27.24 13.44
N ASP A 824 -40.93 -26.68 14.59
CA ASP A 824 -41.83 -27.29 15.59
C ASP A 824 -41.38 -28.67 16.15
N ILE A 825 -40.07 -28.99 16.09
CA ILE A 825 -39.55 -30.28 16.58
C ILE A 825 -39.14 -30.17 18.06
N PRO A 826 -39.77 -30.91 18.98
CA PRO A 826 -39.42 -30.88 20.40
C PRO A 826 -38.05 -31.52 20.66
N MET A 827 -37.24 -30.85 21.49
CA MET A 827 -35.98 -31.38 22.02
C MET A 827 -36.09 -31.59 23.53
N VAL A 828 -35.57 -32.72 24.03
CA VAL A 828 -35.53 -33.05 25.45
C VAL A 828 -34.09 -32.98 25.96
N ASP A 829 -33.82 -32.07 26.88
CA ASP A 829 -32.50 -31.93 27.51
C ASP A 829 -32.16 -33.13 28.42
N ILE A 830 -30.92 -33.60 28.30
CA ILE A 830 -30.38 -34.70 29.08
C ILE A 830 -30.12 -34.31 30.55
N GLN A 831 -29.82 -33.04 30.85
CA GLN A 831 -29.60 -32.61 32.25
C GLN A 831 -30.90 -32.62 33.07
N GLY A 832 -32.04 -32.27 32.46
CA GLY A 832 -33.36 -32.43 33.07
C GLY A 832 -33.66 -33.88 33.51
N LEU A 833 -33.28 -34.87 32.69
CA LEU A 833 -33.43 -36.31 32.98
C LEU A 833 -32.37 -36.88 33.95
N GLY A 834 -31.23 -36.20 34.10
CA GLY A 834 -30.12 -36.64 34.97
C GLY A 834 -30.51 -36.83 36.44
N SER A 835 -31.58 -36.17 36.90
CA SER A 835 -32.14 -36.32 38.25
C SER A 835 -32.79 -37.68 38.52
N TYR A 836 -33.15 -38.45 37.47
CA TYR A 836 -33.88 -39.73 37.61
C TYR A 836 -33.08 -40.96 37.17
N LEU A 837 -32.05 -40.78 36.32
CA LEU A 837 -31.24 -41.89 35.78
C LEU A 837 -29.96 -42.21 36.58
N MET A 838 -29.66 -41.45 37.64
CA MET A 838 -28.46 -41.66 38.48
C MET A 838 -28.59 -42.86 39.47
N GLN A 839 -29.15 -43.99 39.01
CA GLN A 839 -29.36 -45.20 39.82
C GLN A 839 -29.11 -46.54 39.10
N LEU A 840 -28.71 -46.54 37.82
CA LEU A 840 -28.33 -47.77 37.11
C LEU A 840 -26.80 -47.87 36.98
N ASN A 841 -26.23 -48.89 37.63
CA ASN A 841 -24.78 -49.06 37.77
C ASN A 841 -24.20 -49.88 36.61
N LEU A 842 -23.55 -49.21 35.64
CA LEU A 842 -23.09 -49.81 34.37
C LEU A 842 -21.57 -50.12 34.33
N GLU A 843 -20.94 -50.31 35.49
CA GLU A 843 -19.48 -50.45 35.62
C GLU A 843 -18.92 -51.85 35.23
N GLU A 844 -19.78 -52.85 34.98
CA GLU A 844 -19.36 -54.26 34.87
C GLU A 844 -19.14 -54.79 33.43
N TYR A 845 -19.50 -54.03 32.38
CA TYR A 845 -19.57 -54.55 30.99
C TYR A 845 -18.38 -54.21 30.06
N LEU A 846 -17.36 -53.48 30.50
CA LEU A 846 -16.20 -53.10 29.66
C LEU A 846 -15.03 -54.12 29.72
N LYS A 847 -15.28 -55.37 29.31
CA LYS A 847 -14.25 -56.42 29.18
C LYS A 847 -14.47 -57.37 27.99
N GLU A 848 -14.17 -56.92 26.76
CA GLU A 848 -13.83 -57.83 25.65
C GLU A 848 -12.68 -57.26 24.78
N PRO A 849 -11.85 -58.12 24.14
CA PRO A 849 -10.59 -57.72 23.53
C PRO A 849 -10.72 -57.36 22.03
N LEU A 850 -11.16 -56.13 21.73
CA LEU A 850 -11.32 -55.66 20.33
C LEU A 850 -10.70 -54.26 20.04
N VAL A 851 -9.78 -53.81 20.89
CA VAL A 851 -9.11 -52.50 20.78
C VAL A 851 -7.82 -52.56 19.91
N GLN A 852 -7.28 -53.75 19.66
CA GLN A 852 -5.93 -53.91 19.11
C GLN A 852 -5.84 -53.82 17.57
N SER A 853 -6.95 -53.98 16.84
CA SER A 853 -6.98 -53.97 15.36
C SER A 853 -7.21 -52.60 14.72
N VAL A 854 -7.51 -51.56 15.51
CA VAL A 854 -7.78 -50.18 15.03
C VAL A 854 -6.52 -49.30 15.12
N TRP A 855 -5.50 -49.75 15.85
CA TRP A 855 -4.31 -48.96 16.19
C TRP A 855 -3.31 -48.76 15.04
N GLU A 856 -3.32 -49.64 14.03
CA GLU A 856 -2.36 -49.62 12.92
C GLU A 856 -2.83 -48.78 11.70
N GLU A 857 -4.12 -48.42 11.62
CA GLU A 857 -4.71 -47.73 10.45
C GLU A 857 -4.73 -46.19 10.58
N LEU A 858 -4.03 -45.63 11.57
CA LEU A 858 -4.26 -44.26 12.04
C LEU A 858 -3.02 -43.35 12.14
N PHE A 859 -1.79 -43.88 12.19
CA PHE A 859 -0.59 -43.06 12.48
C PHE A 859 0.65 -43.37 11.62
N GLY A 860 0.89 -42.50 10.64
CA GLY A 860 2.18 -42.31 9.94
C GLY A 860 2.08 -41.04 9.09
N TYR A 861 3.09 -40.16 8.99
CA TYR A 861 4.52 -40.26 9.32
C TYR A 861 5.01 -39.11 10.25
N SER A 862 6.28 -39.19 10.67
CA SER A 862 6.96 -38.20 11.53
C SER A 862 7.21 -36.84 10.85
N THR A 863 7.18 -35.76 11.63
CA THR A 863 7.50 -34.39 11.21
C THR A 863 8.87 -33.91 11.73
N GLU A 864 9.88 -33.84 10.85
CA GLU A 864 11.09 -33.03 11.08
C GLU A 864 11.16 -31.90 10.04
N CYS A 865 11.46 -30.67 10.47
CA CYS A 865 11.46 -29.49 9.61
C CYS A 865 12.89 -29.11 9.16
N THR A 866 13.21 -29.31 7.88
CA THR A 866 14.47 -28.85 7.28
C THR A 866 14.34 -27.51 6.55
N LYS A 867 15.33 -26.61 6.69
CA LYS A 867 15.33 -25.30 6.03
C LYS A 867 15.57 -25.43 4.51
N CYS A 868 14.72 -24.79 3.70
CA CYS A 868 14.82 -24.87 2.24
C CYS A 868 16.16 -24.36 1.67
N PRO A 869 16.69 -24.96 0.57
CA PRO A 869 17.91 -24.49 -0.09
C PRO A 869 17.73 -23.10 -0.72
N TRP A 870 18.81 -22.34 -0.87
CA TRP A 870 18.83 -20.90 -1.21
C TRP A 870 18.12 -20.44 -2.49
N ARG A 871 17.68 -21.35 -3.39
CA ARG A 871 16.86 -21.03 -4.59
C ARG A 871 15.39 -21.40 -4.45
N PHE A 872 14.99 -21.96 -3.32
CA PHE A 872 13.66 -22.45 -3.05
C PHE A 872 13.11 -21.78 -1.78
N TRP A 873 11.86 -21.35 -1.85
CA TRP A 873 11.08 -20.94 -0.69
C TRP A 873 10.24 -22.13 -0.20
N SER A 874 9.67 -22.04 1.00
CA SER A 874 8.64 -22.99 1.42
C SER A 874 7.41 -22.86 0.53
N ASN A 875 6.74 -23.96 0.17
CA ASN A 875 5.36 -23.86 -0.30
C ASN A 875 4.45 -23.40 0.85
N THR A 876 3.21 -23.05 0.53
CA THR A 876 2.22 -22.50 1.48
C THR A 876 1.95 -23.44 2.66
N GLU A 877 1.95 -24.75 2.42
CA GLU A 877 1.69 -25.81 3.40
C GLU A 877 2.93 -26.21 4.24
N ARG A 878 4.12 -25.76 3.84
CA ARG A 878 5.43 -26.18 4.41
C ARG A 878 5.76 -27.67 4.22
N THR A 879 5.13 -28.31 3.24
CA THR A 879 5.32 -29.72 2.86
C THR A 879 6.46 -29.92 1.84
N GLU A 880 6.79 -28.89 1.06
CA GLU A 880 7.90 -28.92 0.09
C GLU A 880 8.56 -27.54 -0.10
N CYS A 881 9.70 -27.52 -0.79
CA CYS A 881 10.43 -26.30 -1.14
C CYS A 881 10.25 -25.99 -2.64
N ILE A 882 9.53 -24.91 -2.96
CA ILE A 882 9.21 -24.45 -4.32
C ILE A 882 10.22 -23.42 -4.85
N PRO A 883 10.60 -23.45 -6.15
CA PRO A 883 11.63 -22.56 -6.69
C PRO A 883 11.16 -21.10 -6.81
N MET A 884 12.06 -20.16 -6.51
CA MET A 884 11.80 -18.72 -6.62
C MET A 884 11.59 -18.25 -8.07
N ILE A 885 10.70 -17.28 -8.26
CA ILE A 885 10.37 -16.73 -9.59
C ILE A 885 11.46 -15.75 -10.05
N VAL A 886 11.86 -15.88 -11.33
CA VAL A 886 12.97 -15.13 -11.93
C VAL A 886 12.46 -14.16 -13.00
N GLU A 887 12.64 -12.85 -12.79
CA GLU A 887 12.28 -11.82 -13.78
C GLU A 887 13.42 -11.52 -14.76
N PHE A 888 13.08 -11.47 -16.05
CA PHE A 888 13.91 -10.99 -17.17
C PHE A 888 12.99 -10.54 -18.32
N LEU A 889 13.53 -9.83 -19.33
CA LEU A 889 12.78 -9.45 -20.53
C LEU A 889 12.59 -10.67 -21.45
N SER A 890 11.39 -11.24 -21.49
CA SER A 890 11.06 -12.46 -22.23
C SER A 890 10.60 -12.19 -23.67
N PHE A 891 10.82 -13.15 -24.58
CA PHE A 891 10.17 -13.17 -25.90
C PHE A 891 8.64 -13.34 -25.81
N GLN A 892 8.11 -13.68 -24.64
CA GLN A 892 6.67 -13.78 -24.35
C GLN A 892 6.09 -12.51 -23.71
N ASP A 893 6.92 -11.56 -23.25
CA ASP A 893 6.43 -10.26 -22.77
C ASP A 893 5.92 -9.43 -23.96
N ASN A 894 4.80 -8.72 -23.83
CA ASN A 894 4.29 -7.81 -24.87
C ASN A 894 5.37 -6.83 -25.39
N MET A 895 6.19 -6.29 -24.48
CA MET A 895 7.33 -5.42 -24.83
C MET A 895 8.44 -6.16 -25.58
N GLY A 896 8.77 -7.40 -25.17
CA GLY A 896 9.76 -8.23 -25.85
C GLY A 896 9.32 -8.67 -27.25
N ILE A 897 8.02 -8.97 -27.43
CA ILE A 897 7.40 -9.26 -28.73
C ILE A 897 7.55 -8.04 -29.66
N ILE A 898 7.14 -6.85 -29.21
CA ILE A 898 7.21 -5.62 -30.02
C ILE A 898 8.65 -5.31 -30.45
N LEU A 899 9.61 -5.36 -29.53
CA LEU A 899 11.02 -5.09 -29.82
C LEU A 899 11.63 -6.17 -30.76
N SER A 900 11.24 -7.44 -30.61
CA SER A 900 11.66 -8.52 -31.50
C SER A 900 11.12 -8.34 -32.92
N VAL A 901 9.85 -7.97 -33.08
CA VAL A 901 9.23 -7.68 -34.38
C VAL A 901 9.91 -6.47 -35.04
N LEU A 902 10.15 -5.39 -34.30
CA LEU A 902 10.83 -4.20 -34.83
C LEU A 902 12.29 -4.48 -35.25
N SER A 903 13.00 -5.35 -34.53
CA SER A 903 14.32 -5.86 -34.91
C SER A 903 14.26 -6.67 -36.20
N ALA A 904 13.35 -7.67 -36.28
CA ALA A 904 13.22 -8.55 -37.43
C ALA A 904 12.83 -7.78 -38.71
N VAL A 905 11.90 -6.82 -38.61
CA VAL A 905 11.52 -5.93 -39.72
C VAL A 905 12.70 -5.06 -40.17
N GLY A 906 13.47 -4.50 -39.24
CA GLY A 906 14.65 -3.68 -39.56
C GLY A 906 15.75 -4.47 -40.26
N ALA A 907 16.02 -5.69 -39.81
CA ALA A 907 16.93 -6.61 -40.46
C ALA A 907 16.45 -7.00 -41.87
N ALA A 908 15.17 -7.39 -42.02
CA ALA A 908 14.58 -7.77 -43.30
C ALA A 908 14.59 -6.62 -44.33
N LEU A 909 14.28 -5.39 -43.89
CA LEU A 909 14.38 -4.19 -44.74
C LEU A 909 15.83 -3.92 -45.16
N THR A 910 16.80 -4.02 -44.23
CA THR A 910 18.22 -3.80 -44.55
C THR A 910 18.76 -4.85 -45.52
N ILE A 911 18.39 -6.12 -45.35
CA ILE A 911 18.74 -7.22 -46.26
C ILE A 911 18.09 -7.01 -47.63
N SER A 912 16.83 -6.56 -47.68
CA SER A 912 16.16 -6.24 -48.95
C SER A 912 16.86 -5.12 -49.72
N VAL A 913 17.33 -4.07 -49.02
CA VAL A 913 18.14 -3.00 -49.60
C VAL A 913 19.51 -3.54 -50.06
N LEU A 914 20.16 -4.42 -49.29
CA LEU A 914 21.42 -5.07 -49.66
C LEU A 914 21.28 -5.90 -50.95
N VAL A 915 20.22 -6.71 -51.06
CA VAL A 915 19.91 -7.51 -52.26
C VAL A 915 19.62 -6.61 -53.46
N ALA A 916 18.86 -5.53 -53.29
CA ALA A 916 18.63 -4.55 -54.36
C ALA A 916 19.95 -3.90 -54.83
N PHE A 917 20.79 -3.43 -53.90
CA PHE A 917 22.10 -2.85 -54.23
C PHE A 917 23.03 -3.87 -54.92
N PHE A 918 22.95 -5.15 -54.58
CA PHE A 918 23.72 -6.21 -55.23
C PHE A 918 23.18 -6.50 -56.65
N ARG A 919 21.87 -6.63 -56.79
CA ARG A 919 21.18 -6.89 -58.07
C ARG A 919 21.34 -5.76 -59.10
N TYR A 920 21.53 -4.53 -58.62
CA TYR A 920 21.79 -3.32 -59.42
C TYR A 920 23.21 -2.77 -59.25
N ARG A 921 24.18 -3.57 -58.77
CA ARG A 921 25.57 -3.15 -58.52
C ARG A 921 26.28 -2.52 -59.72
N ASP A 922 25.85 -2.88 -60.92
CA ASP A 922 26.44 -2.46 -62.19
C ASP A 922 25.84 -1.14 -62.72
N THR A 923 24.81 -0.59 -62.06
CA THR A 923 24.21 0.70 -62.45
C THR A 923 25.07 1.90 -62.02
N PRO A 924 25.01 3.03 -62.75
CA PRO A 924 25.82 4.23 -62.45
C PRO A 924 25.67 4.76 -61.01
N LEU A 925 24.44 4.76 -60.45
CA LEU A 925 24.19 5.27 -59.10
C LEU A 925 24.91 4.46 -58.01
N VAL A 926 24.86 3.12 -58.08
CA VAL A 926 25.47 2.24 -57.08
C VAL A 926 26.99 2.30 -57.16
N ARG A 927 27.56 2.35 -58.37
CA ARG A 927 29.02 2.50 -58.57
C ARG A 927 29.56 3.86 -58.11
N ALA A 928 28.82 4.96 -58.33
CA ALA A 928 29.25 6.29 -57.91
C ALA A 928 29.25 6.47 -56.38
N ASN A 929 28.25 5.90 -55.68
CA ASN A 929 28.12 5.91 -54.22
C ASN A 929 29.02 4.83 -53.55
N ASN A 930 30.26 4.68 -54.03
CA ASN A 930 31.31 3.79 -53.51
C ASN A 930 30.75 2.45 -53.00
N SER A 931 30.39 1.57 -53.94
CA SER A 931 29.58 0.37 -53.69
C SER A 931 30.10 -0.49 -52.53
N GLU A 932 31.42 -0.66 -52.42
CA GLU A 932 32.10 -1.37 -51.32
C GLU A 932 31.69 -0.84 -49.93
N LEU A 933 31.79 0.48 -49.71
CA LEU A 933 31.38 1.12 -48.45
C LEU A 933 29.87 1.07 -48.23
N SER A 934 29.07 1.00 -49.30
CA SER A 934 27.62 0.82 -49.19
C SER A 934 27.25 -0.61 -48.76
N PHE A 935 27.92 -1.63 -49.30
CA PHE A 935 27.70 -3.03 -48.90
C PHE A 935 28.14 -3.30 -47.46
N LEU A 936 29.32 -2.81 -47.05
CA LEU A 936 29.79 -2.96 -45.66
C LEU A 936 28.88 -2.24 -44.64
N LEU A 937 28.34 -1.07 -44.99
CA LEU A 937 27.41 -0.33 -44.13
C LEU A 937 26.04 -1.04 -43.99
N LEU A 938 25.52 -1.63 -45.06
CA LEU A 938 24.27 -2.41 -45.01
C LEU A 938 24.46 -3.74 -44.25
N LEU A 939 25.63 -4.37 -44.38
CA LEU A 939 25.97 -5.57 -43.60
C LEU A 939 26.07 -5.25 -42.10
N SER A 940 26.76 -4.16 -41.73
CA SER A 940 26.85 -3.76 -40.31
C SER A 940 25.50 -3.30 -39.75
N LEU A 941 24.67 -2.56 -40.50
CA LEU A 941 23.31 -2.23 -40.07
C LEU A 941 22.42 -3.47 -39.87
N SER A 942 22.57 -4.51 -40.71
CA SER A 942 21.87 -5.78 -40.51
C SER A 942 22.28 -6.45 -39.19
N LEU A 943 23.57 -6.40 -38.84
CA LEU A 943 24.08 -6.88 -37.55
C LEU A 943 23.61 -6.00 -36.37
N CYS A 944 23.49 -4.68 -36.54
CA CYS A 944 22.93 -3.78 -35.53
C CYS A 944 21.45 -4.06 -35.23
N PHE A 945 20.65 -4.45 -36.25
CA PHE A 945 19.27 -4.89 -36.01
C PHE A 945 19.21 -6.25 -35.32
N LEU A 946 20.06 -7.21 -35.72
CA LEU A 946 20.10 -8.55 -35.13
C LEU A 946 20.67 -8.57 -33.70
N CYS A 947 21.61 -7.69 -33.35
CA CYS A 947 22.20 -7.67 -32.01
C CYS A 947 21.19 -7.29 -30.92
N ALA A 948 20.14 -6.54 -31.25
CA ALA A 948 19.00 -6.26 -30.36
C ALA A 948 18.35 -7.54 -29.81
N LEU A 949 18.29 -8.62 -30.61
CA LEU A 949 17.71 -9.90 -30.19
C LEU A 949 18.54 -10.59 -29.10
N ALA A 950 19.83 -10.30 -28.99
CA ALA A 950 20.69 -10.88 -27.96
C ALA A 950 20.35 -10.41 -26.54
N PHE A 951 19.69 -9.25 -26.41
CA PHE A 951 19.25 -8.66 -25.15
C PHE A 951 17.93 -9.25 -24.64
N ILE A 952 17.14 -9.86 -25.53
CA ILE A 952 15.83 -10.45 -25.22
C ILE A 952 16.02 -11.95 -24.88
N GLY A 953 15.26 -12.44 -23.92
CA GLY A 953 15.38 -13.81 -23.40
C GLY A 953 16.36 -13.95 -22.22
N ARG A 954 16.32 -15.14 -21.62
CA ARG A 954 16.96 -15.44 -20.32
C ARG A 954 18.48 -15.20 -20.36
N PRO A 955 19.04 -14.36 -19.46
CA PRO A 955 20.48 -14.17 -19.34
C PRO A 955 21.23 -15.49 -19.11
N ALA A 956 22.28 -15.68 -19.91
CA ALA A 956 23.23 -16.79 -19.84
C ALA A 956 24.64 -16.22 -20.06
N PRO A 957 25.73 -16.86 -19.59
CA PRO A 957 27.07 -16.30 -19.68
C PRO A 957 27.47 -15.88 -21.11
N TRP A 958 27.23 -16.74 -22.10
CA TRP A 958 27.48 -16.44 -23.51
C TRP A 958 26.63 -15.28 -24.03
N SER A 959 25.38 -15.13 -23.56
CA SER A 959 24.48 -14.04 -23.97
C SER A 959 24.93 -12.72 -23.34
N CYS A 960 25.28 -12.70 -22.05
CA CYS A 960 25.77 -11.49 -21.38
C CYS A 960 27.08 -10.96 -21.99
N MET A 961 28.04 -11.85 -22.26
CA MET A 961 29.28 -11.48 -22.96
C MET A 961 29.01 -10.95 -24.38
N LEU A 962 28.02 -11.51 -25.09
CA LEU A 962 27.71 -11.17 -26.48
C LEU A 962 26.88 -9.87 -26.63
N ARG A 963 25.93 -9.59 -25.73
CA ARG A 963 25.02 -8.42 -25.76
C ARG A 963 25.77 -7.11 -26.07
N HIS A 964 26.60 -6.67 -25.13
CA HIS A 964 27.26 -5.37 -25.22
C HIS A 964 28.46 -5.36 -26.20
N THR A 965 29.12 -6.52 -26.42
CA THR A 965 30.29 -6.60 -27.33
C THR A 965 29.87 -6.66 -28.80
N LEU A 966 28.84 -7.42 -29.16
CA LEU A 966 28.28 -7.44 -30.51
C LEU A 966 27.65 -6.10 -30.87
N PHE A 967 26.95 -5.47 -29.92
CA PHE A 967 26.49 -4.08 -30.04
C PHE A 967 27.65 -3.15 -30.39
N GLY A 968 28.69 -3.08 -29.55
CA GLY A 968 29.78 -2.13 -29.71
C GLY A 968 30.58 -2.33 -31.01
N ILE A 969 30.89 -3.59 -31.37
CA ILE A 969 31.61 -3.89 -32.61
C ILE A 969 30.76 -3.53 -33.84
N SER A 970 29.47 -3.89 -33.86
CA SER A 970 28.59 -3.60 -35.01
C SER A 970 28.41 -2.09 -35.23
N PHE A 971 28.23 -1.34 -34.15
CA PHE A 971 28.10 0.12 -34.20
C PHE A 971 29.40 0.82 -34.62
N VAL A 972 30.58 0.33 -34.19
CA VAL A 972 31.87 0.89 -34.63
C VAL A 972 32.12 0.62 -36.12
N VAL A 973 31.84 -0.58 -36.64
CA VAL A 973 31.94 -0.85 -38.09
C VAL A 973 31.02 0.10 -38.87
N CYS A 974 29.78 0.25 -38.41
CA CYS A 974 28.79 1.14 -39.01
C CYS A 974 29.28 2.62 -39.03
N LEU A 975 29.69 3.15 -37.87
CA LEU A 975 30.20 4.52 -37.75
C LEU A 975 31.50 4.74 -38.54
N ALA A 976 32.42 3.77 -38.58
CA ALA A 976 33.64 3.84 -39.37
C ALA A 976 33.35 3.87 -40.88
N CYS A 977 32.34 3.13 -41.35
CA CYS A 977 31.85 3.23 -42.74
C CYS A 977 31.23 4.60 -43.05
N VAL A 978 30.42 5.17 -42.15
CA VAL A 978 29.81 6.51 -42.34
C VAL A 978 30.88 7.61 -42.30
N LEU A 979 31.85 7.53 -41.39
CA LEU A 979 33.00 8.44 -41.32
C LEU A 979 33.83 8.34 -42.60
N SER A 980 34.14 7.14 -43.07
CA SER A 980 34.89 6.93 -44.32
C SER A 980 34.17 7.52 -45.53
N LYS A 981 32.84 7.33 -45.64
CA LYS A 981 32.03 8.01 -46.68
C LYS A 981 32.07 9.52 -46.56
N THR A 982 31.94 10.05 -45.34
CA THR A 982 31.99 11.50 -45.07
C THR A 982 33.32 12.11 -45.50
N VAL A 983 34.44 11.45 -45.18
CA VAL A 983 35.78 11.88 -45.59
C VAL A 983 35.95 11.77 -47.12
N VAL A 984 35.45 10.71 -47.77
CA VAL A 984 35.48 10.60 -49.24
C VAL A 984 34.73 11.75 -49.91
N VAL A 985 33.56 12.15 -49.40
CA VAL A 985 32.79 13.30 -49.94
C VAL A 985 33.56 14.62 -49.76
N LEU A 986 34.21 14.83 -48.61
CA LEU A 986 35.03 16.02 -48.35
C LEU A 986 36.31 16.07 -49.20
N VAL A 987 36.99 14.93 -49.37
CA VAL A 987 38.23 14.82 -50.15
C VAL A 987 37.96 14.93 -51.64
N ALA A 988 36.86 14.36 -52.15
CA ALA A 988 36.45 14.51 -53.55
C ALA A 988 36.26 15.99 -53.93
N PHE A 989 35.69 16.80 -53.04
CA PHE A 989 35.58 18.26 -53.24
C PHE A 989 36.93 18.97 -53.16
N ARG A 990 37.78 18.66 -52.17
CA ARG A 990 39.13 19.26 -52.09
C ARG A 990 39.98 18.93 -53.32
N ALA A 991 39.83 17.73 -53.89
CA ALA A 991 40.54 17.29 -55.09
C ALA A 991 40.13 18.02 -56.38
N THR A 992 39.03 18.80 -56.39
CA THR A 992 38.71 19.70 -57.52
C THR A 992 39.47 21.04 -57.47
N LEU A 993 40.30 21.27 -56.43
CA LEU A 993 41.18 22.44 -56.35
C LEU A 993 42.53 22.12 -57.04
N PRO A 994 43.04 23.01 -57.92
CA PRO A 994 44.26 22.78 -58.68
C PRO A 994 45.48 22.60 -57.77
N GLY A 995 46.35 21.64 -58.12
CA GLY A 995 47.59 21.32 -57.38
C GLY A 995 47.44 20.31 -56.22
N SER A 996 46.22 19.89 -55.86
CA SER A 996 46.01 19.01 -54.71
C SER A 996 46.12 17.50 -55.03
N ASN A 997 47.23 16.86 -54.64
CA ASN A 997 47.49 15.43 -54.87
C ASN A 997 46.87 14.50 -53.80
N VAL A 998 45.84 14.99 -53.09
CA VAL A 998 45.32 14.40 -51.83
C VAL A 998 44.61 13.07 -52.05
N MET A 999 43.99 12.87 -53.23
CA MET A 999 43.25 11.65 -53.56
C MET A 999 44.11 10.38 -53.45
N ARG A 1000 45.43 10.48 -53.69
CA ARG A 1000 46.39 9.37 -53.58
C ARG A 1000 46.51 8.79 -52.17
N TYR A 1001 46.22 9.58 -51.14
CA TYR A 1001 46.29 9.17 -49.74
C TYR A 1001 44.98 8.58 -49.20
N PHE A 1002 43.87 8.69 -49.96
CA PHE A 1002 42.53 8.26 -49.55
C PHE A 1002 41.89 7.24 -50.52
N GLY A 1003 42.73 6.41 -51.14
CA GLY A 1003 42.27 5.32 -52.01
C GLY A 1003 41.50 4.20 -51.28
N PRO A 1004 40.92 3.23 -52.03
CA PRO A 1004 40.11 2.16 -51.43
C PRO A 1004 40.85 1.29 -50.42
N VAL A 1005 42.17 1.13 -50.58
CA VAL A 1005 43.04 0.40 -49.64
C VAL A 1005 43.11 1.13 -48.30
N GLN A 1006 43.31 2.45 -48.33
CA GLN A 1006 43.36 3.30 -47.12
C GLN A 1006 42.00 3.40 -46.43
N GLN A 1007 40.90 3.43 -47.19
CA GLN A 1007 39.54 3.37 -46.63
C GLN A 1007 39.30 2.05 -45.89
N ARG A 1008 39.66 0.90 -46.49
CA ARG A 1008 39.59 -0.41 -45.84
C ARG A 1008 40.48 -0.49 -44.61
N ALA A 1009 41.72 0.00 -44.69
CA ALA A 1009 42.66 0.03 -43.56
C ALA A 1009 42.16 0.90 -42.39
N GLY A 1010 41.54 2.06 -42.67
CA GLY A 1010 40.94 2.93 -41.66
C GLY A 1010 39.77 2.26 -40.93
N ILE A 1011 38.84 1.64 -41.66
CA ILE A 1011 37.71 0.91 -41.07
C ILE A 1011 38.21 -0.27 -40.23
N PHE A 1012 39.19 -1.03 -40.74
CA PHE A 1012 39.81 -2.14 -40.02
C PHE A 1012 40.49 -1.66 -38.74
N LEU A 1013 41.26 -0.57 -38.78
CA LEU A 1013 41.95 -0.01 -37.61
C LEU A 1013 40.97 0.47 -36.53
N CYS A 1014 39.92 1.22 -36.88
CA CYS A 1014 38.90 1.65 -35.93
C CYS A 1014 38.16 0.46 -35.31
N THR A 1015 37.85 -0.56 -36.11
CA THR A 1015 37.21 -1.79 -35.62
C THR A 1015 38.14 -2.58 -34.70
N LEU A 1016 39.43 -2.67 -35.04
CA LEU A 1016 40.44 -3.38 -34.24
C LEU A 1016 40.66 -2.74 -32.87
N ILE A 1017 40.59 -1.40 -32.77
CA ILE A 1017 40.59 -0.69 -31.49
C ILE A 1017 39.39 -1.13 -30.63
N GLN A 1018 38.17 -1.14 -31.19
CA GLN A 1018 36.98 -1.58 -30.46
C GLN A 1018 37.04 -3.06 -30.07
N VAL A 1019 37.55 -3.93 -30.94
CA VAL A 1019 37.78 -5.35 -30.63
C VAL A 1019 38.81 -5.48 -29.50
N GLY A 1020 39.88 -4.69 -29.50
CA GLY A 1020 40.87 -4.64 -28.41
C GLY A 1020 40.25 -4.24 -27.07
N ILE A 1021 39.40 -3.20 -27.05
CA ILE A 1021 38.65 -2.78 -25.85
C ILE A 1021 37.72 -3.91 -25.37
N CYS A 1022 36.96 -4.54 -26.27
CA CYS A 1022 36.07 -5.65 -25.94
C CYS A 1022 36.84 -6.87 -25.39
N VAL A 1023 37.95 -7.25 -26.02
CA VAL A 1023 38.78 -8.39 -25.55
C VAL A 1023 39.40 -8.08 -24.20
N LEU A 1024 39.94 -6.88 -23.98
CA LEU A 1024 40.49 -6.48 -22.69
C LEU A 1024 39.43 -6.48 -21.58
N TRP A 1025 38.22 -6.00 -21.86
CA TRP A 1025 37.09 -6.05 -20.93
C TRP A 1025 36.67 -7.50 -20.62
N LEU A 1026 36.52 -8.36 -21.64
CA LEU A 1026 36.17 -9.78 -21.46
C LEU A 1026 37.26 -10.59 -20.73
N VAL A 1027 38.53 -10.19 -20.81
CA VAL A 1027 39.64 -10.86 -20.10
C VAL A 1027 39.76 -10.39 -18.65
N LEU A 1028 39.57 -9.09 -18.38
CA LEU A 1028 39.73 -8.53 -17.02
C LEU A 1028 38.47 -8.66 -16.15
N ALA A 1029 37.29 -8.49 -16.72
CA ALA A 1029 36.02 -8.43 -15.99
C ALA A 1029 34.81 -8.72 -16.93
N PRO A 1030 34.65 -9.97 -17.40
CA PRO A 1030 33.59 -10.33 -18.35
C PRO A 1030 32.18 -10.09 -17.77
N PRO A 1031 31.22 -9.62 -18.59
CA PRO A 1031 29.82 -9.54 -18.18
C PRO A 1031 29.23 -10.93 -17.92
N LEU A 1032 28.66 -11.12 -16.74
CA LEU A 1032 28.12 -12.39 -16.28
C LEU A 1032 26.68 -12.22 -15.78
N PRO A 1033 25.82 -13.25 -15.89
CA PRO A 1033 24.49 -13.22 -15.28
C PRO A 1033 24.62 -13.17 -13.76
N THR A 1034 24.00 -12.17 -13.15
CA THR A 1034 23.92 -11.99 -11.70
C THR A 1034 22.47 -11.99 -11.25
N GLU A 1035 22.20 -12.78 -10.22
CA GLU A 1035 20.92 -12.82 -9.53
C GLU A 1035 20.94 -11.72 -8.45
N SER A 1036 20.16 -10.67 -8.63
CA SER A 1036 19.82 -9.77 -7.52
C SER A 1036 18.54 -10.27 -6.88
N ALA A 1037 18.58 -10.53 -5.58
CA ALA A 1037 17.35 -10.50 -4.80
C ALA A 1037 16.74 -9.08 -4.91
N GLY A 1038 15.41 -8.99 -4.98
CA GLY A 1038 14.74 -7.74 -4.61
C GLY A 1038 14.97 -7.48 -3.12
N GLY A 1039 15.39 -6.27 -2.75
CA GLY A 1039 15.65 -5.94 -1.35
C GLY A 1039 14.38 -5.99 -0.51
N GLU A 1040 14.33 -6.90 0.45
CA GLU A 1040 13.37 -7.04 1.58
C GLU A 1040 11.85 -7.03 1.29
N LEU A 1041 11.40 -6.83 0.04
CA LEU A 1041 10.01 -6.53 -0.32
C LEU A 1041 9.39 -7.46 -1.39
N GLY A 1042 9.92 -8.66 -1.62
CA GLY A 1042 9.19 -9.67 -2.39
C GLY A 1042 9.96 -10.90 -2.86
N ALA A 1043 9.22 -11.99 -3.12
CA ALA A 1043 9.73 -13.29 -3.56
C ALA A 1043 10.14 -13.31 -5.07
N ARG A 1044 10.93 -12.33 -5.51
CA ARG A 1044 11.37 -12.20 -6.92
C ARG A 1044 12.89 -12.04 -7.00
N VAL A 1045 13.51 -12.84 -7.87
CA VAL A 1045 14.93 -12.70 -8.23
C VAL A 1045 15.01 -12.00 -9.59
N VAL A 1046 15.61 -10.82 -9.65
CA VAL A 1046 15.80 -10.10 -10.91
C VAL A 1046 17.12 -10.58 -11.52
N LEU A 1047 17.02 -11.26 -12.66
CA LEU A 1047 18.19 -11.83 -13.35
C LEU A 1047 18.65 -10.85 -14.43
N LEU A 1048 19.80 -10.21 -14.16
CA LEU A 1048 20.42 -9.22 -15.06
C LEU A 1048 21.80 -9.70 -15.49
N CYS A 1049 22.30 -9.18 -16.61
CA CYS A 1049 23.71 -9.29 -16.94
C CYS A 1049 24.46 -8.19 -16.17
N ALA A 1050 25.22 -8.54 -15.14
CA ALA A 1050 26.16 -7.58 -14.56
C ALA A 1050 27.20 -7.20 -15.60
N VAL A 1051 27.45 -5.90 -15.70
CA VAL A 1051 28.40 -5.29 -16.64
C VAL A 1051 29.86 -5.68 -16.32
N GLY A 1052 30.13 -6.22 -15.12
CA GLY A 1052 31.44 -6.72 -14.68
C GLY A 1052 32.43 -5.60 -14.34
N SER A 1053 32.64 -4.65 -15.27
CA SER A 1053 33.42 -3.44 -15.06
C SER A 1053 32.72 -2.24 -15.70
N VAL A 1054 32.28 -1.31 -14.86
CA VAL A 1054 31.70 -0.02 -15.28
C VAL A 1054 32.69 0.76 -16.15
N ALA A 1055 34.00 0.67 -15.85
CA ALA A 1055 35.05 1.29 -16.65
C ALA A 1055 35.17 0.65 -18.05
N GLY A 1056 35.08 -0.69 -18.15
CA GLY A 1056 35.09 -1.40 -19.43
C GLY A 1056 33.94 -0.98 -20.35
N PHE A 1057 32.71 -0.95 -19.82
CA PHE A 1057 31.52 -0.49 -20.55
C PHE A 1057 31.57 1.00 -20.90
N SER A 1058 32.06 1.84 -19.98
CA SER A 1058 32.27 3.28 -20.23
C SER A 1058 33.28 3.53 -21.35
N LEU A 1059 34.32 2.68 -21.49
CA LEU A 1059 35.28 2.75 -22.59
C LEU A 1059 34.65 2.34 -23.93
N VAL A 1060 33.79 1.32 -23.96
CA VAL A 1060 33.03 0.92 -25.16
C VAL A 1060 32.11 2.05 -25.62
N LEU A 1061 31.24 2.56 -24.73
CA LEU A 1061 30.34 3.67 -25.06
C LEU A 1061 31.10 4.96 -25.38
N GLY A 1062 32.18 5.25 -24.67
CA GLY A 1062 33.03 6.42 -24.89
C GLY A 1062 33.71 6.40 -26.27
N TYR A 1063 34.19 5.24 -26.74
CA TYR A 1063 34.77 5.14 -28.08
C TYR A 1063 33.72 5.30 -29.19
N ILE A 1064 32.53 4.71 -29.02
CA ILE A 1064 31.38 4.89 -29.93
C ILE A 1064 30.97 6.37 -29.98
N GLY A 1065 30.86 7.02 -28.83
CA GLY A 1065 30.54 8.45 -28.71
C GLY A 1065 31.58 9.36 -29.36
N LEU A 1066 32.87 9.09 -29.15
CA LEU A 1066 33.98 9.80 -29.79
C LEU A 1066 33.94 9.66 -31.32
N LEU A 1067 33.75 8.44 -31.83
CA LEU A 1067 33.68 8.17 -33.26
C LEU A 1067 32.44 8.82 -33.90
N ALA A 1068 31.29 8.80 -33.21
CA ALA A 1068 30.07 9.50 -33.62
C ALA A 1068 30.26 11.02 -33.62
N ALA A 1069 30.91 11.60 -32.61
CA ALA A 1069 31.20 13.04 -32.54
C ALA A 1069 32.13 13.50 -33.67
N VAL A 1070 33.21 12.77 -33.94
CA VAL A 1070 34.11 13.04 -35.08
C VAL A 1070 33.36 12.93 -36.42
N CYS A 1071 32.50 11.92 -36.58
CA CYS A 1071 31.69 11.75 -37.78
C CYS A 1071 30.65 12.88 -37.95
N PHE A 1072 29.99 13.29 -36.87
CA PHE A 1072 29.05 14.42 -36.87
C PHE A 1072 29.73 15.74 -37.22
N LEU A 1073 30.90 16.03 -36.64
CA LEU A 1073 31.70 17.23 -36.96
C LEU A 1073 32.11 17.25 -38.43
N MET A 1074 32.65 16.14 -38.95
CA MET A 1074 33.06 16.05 -40.35
C MET A 1074 31.87 16.19 -41.31
N ALA A 1075 30.73 15.56 -41.00
CA ALA A 1075 29.53 15.69 -41.80
C ALA A 1075 28.95 17.12 -41.72
N PHE A 1076 29.02 17.78 -40.56
CA PHE A 1076 28.64 19.19 -40.41
C PHE A 1076 29.49 20.13 -41.30
N PHE A 1077 30.79 19.87 -41.45
CA PHE A 1077 31.60 20.56 -42.45
C PHE A 1077 31.17 20.23 -43.89
N ALA A 1078 30.78 18.98 -44.17
CA ALA A 1078 30.27 18.58 -45.49
C ALA A 1078 28.93 19.26 -45.87
N ARG A 1079 28.14 19.76 -44.91
CA ARG A 1079 26.95 20.61 -45.19
C ARG A 1079 27.27 21.92 -45.91
N LYS A 1080 28.54 22.37 -45.94
CA LYS A 1080 28.97 23.61 -46.62
C LYS A 1080 29.35 23.41 -48.10
N LEU A 1081 29.24 22.18 -48.62
CA LEU A 1081 29.47 21.87 -50.03
C LEU A 1081 28.32 22.40 -50.91
N PRO A 1082 28.58 22.75 -52.19
CA PRO A 1082 27.54 23.24 -53.11
C PRO A 1082 26.47 22.18 -53.40
N ASP A 1083 25.26 22.64 -53.72
CA ASP A 1083 24.01 21.87 -53.68
C ASP A 1083 23.93 20.63 -54.59
N ASN A 1084 24.86 20.46 -55.53
CA ASN A 1084 24.96 19.29 -56.41
C ASN A 1084 25.27 17.97 -55.64
N PHE A 1085 25.67 18.02 -54.37
CA PHE A 1085 25.95 16.85 -53.52
C PHE A 1085 24.94 16.66 -52.37
N ASN A 1086 23.69 16.31 -52.70
CA ASN A 1086 22.64 16.04 -51.71
C ASN A 1086 22.96 14.93 -50.69
N GLU A 1087 23.90 14.02 -50.99
CA GLU A 1087 24.31 12.94 -50.08
C GLU A 1087 24.90 13.45 -48.74
N ALA A 1088 25.65 14.55 -48.74
CA ALA A 1088 26.22 15.12 -47.52
C ALA A 1088 25.13 15.56 -46.51
N LYS A 1089 24.01 16.06 -47.04
CA LYS A 1089 22.86 16.53 -46.24
C LYS A 1089 22.22 15.36 -45.47
N PHE A 1090 21.95 14.25 -46.17
CA PHE A 1090 21.39 13.03 -45.56
C PHE A 1090 22.34 12.37 -44.54
N ILE A 1091 23.64 12.31 -44.81
CA ILE A 1091 24.63 11.73 -43.87
C ILE A 1091 24.69 12.55 -42.56
N THR A 1092 24.72 13.87 -42.64
CA THR A 1092 24.73 14.69 -41.41
C THR A 1092 23.39 14.70 -40.69
N PHE A 1093 22.32 14.37 -41.39
CA PHE A 1093 20.99 14.28 -40.83
C PHE A 1093 20.82 12.98 -40.02
N SER A 1094 21.27 11.83 -40.54
CA SER A 1094 21.29 10.58 -39.77
C SER A 1094 22.17 10.65 -38.52
N MET A 1095 23.29 11.39 -38.59
CA MET A 1095 24.18 11.57 -37.44
C MET A 1095 23.60 12.53 -36.38
N LEU A 1096 22.67 13.41 -36.75
CA LEU A 1096 21.92 14.22 -35.76
C LEU A 1096 20.94 13.33 -34.97
N ILE A 1097 20.18 12.46 -35.66
CA ILE A 1097 19.29 11.49 -35.02
C ILE A 1097 20.09 10.59 -34.05
N PHE A 1098 21.21 10.04 -34.51
CA PHE A 1098 22.07 9.18 -33.70
C PHE A 1098 22.50 9.85 -32.39
N CYS A 1099 23.05 11.06 -32.46
CA CYS A 1099 23.49 11.79 -31.26
C CYS A 1099 22.32 12.13 -30.33
N ALA A 1100 21.15 12.50 -30.87
CA ALA A 1100 19.97 12.81 -30.06
C ALA A 1100 19.47 11.58 -29.27
N VAL A 1101 19.42 10.40 -29.91
CA VAL A 1101 19.02 9.13 -29.26
C VAL A 1101 19.97 8.76 -28.13
N TRP A 1102 21.29 8.81 -28.35
CA TRP A 1102 22.28 8.43 -27.34
C TRP A 1102 22.45 9.46 -26.21
N ILE A 1103 22.08 10.73 -26.41
CA ILE A 1103 21.97 11.71 -25.31
C ILE A 1103 20.73 11.43 -24.45
N ALA A 1104 19.58 11.12 -25.06
CA ALA A 1104 18.36 10.80 -24.33
C ALA A 1104 18.43 9.44 -23.59
N PHE A 1105 19.23 8.51 -24.09
CA PHE A 1105 19.46 7.19 -23.47
C PHE A 1105 19.98 7.27 -22.03
N VAL A 1106 20.95 8.17 -21.74
CA VAL A 1106 21.64 8.20 -20.44
C VAL A 1106 20.69 8.42 -19.25
N PRO A 1107 19.84 9.48 -19.19
CA PRO A 1107 18.90 9.64 -18.09
C PRO A 1107 17.84 8.52 -18.04
N ALA A 1108 17.35 8.06 -19.20
CA ALA A 1108 16.33 7.01 -19.27
C ALA A 1108 16.84 5.64 -18.79
N TYR A 1109 18.13 5.33 -18.99
CA TYR A 1109 18.78 4.14 -18.46
C TYR A 1109 18.90 4.19 -16.93
N VAL A 1110 19.22 5.35 -16.36
CA VAL A 1110 19.36 5.54 -14.91
C VAL A 1110 18.01 5.54 -14.19
N SER A 1111 16.94 6.05 -14.82
CA SER A 1111 15.60 6.12 -14.22
C SER A 1111 14.76 4.84 -14.37
N SER A 1112 15.21 3.83 -15.13
CA SER A 1112 14.42 2.64 -15.46
C SER A 1112 14.90 1.42 -14.67
N PRO A 1113 14.09 0.81 -13.78
CA PRO A 1113 14.50 -0.37 -13.01
C PRO A 1113 14.29 -1.70 -13.76
N GLY A 1114 15.07 -2.72 -13.37
CA GLY A 1114 14.85 -4.13 -13.72
C GLY A 1114 14.79 -4.42 -15.22
N LYS A 1115 13.71 -5.08 -15.69
CA LYS A 1115 13.58 -5.46 -17.11
C LYS A 1115 13.37 -4.29 -18.06
N TYR A 1116 13.05 -3.09 -17.56
CA TYR A 1116 12.87 -1.89 -18.38
C TYR A 1116 14.21 -1.25 -18.78
N THR A 1117 15.26 -1.36 -17.96
CA THR A 1117 16.61 -0.88 -18.27
C THR A 1117 17.13 -1.47 -19.60
N VAL A 1118 16.93 -2.78 -19.77
CA VAL A 1118 17.32 -3.54 -20.98
C VAL A 1118 16.48 -3.13 -22.21
N ALA A 1119 15.20 -2.81 -22.01
CA ALA A 1119 14.32 -2.35 -23.10
C ALA A 1119 14.73 -0.98 -23.64
N VAL A 1120 15.22 -0.08 -22.77
CA VAL A 1120 15.75 1.24 -23.14
C VAL A 1120 17.03 1.12 -23.99
N GLU A 1121 17.93 0.19 -23.66
CA GLU A 1121 19.09 -0.13 -24.52
C GLU A 1121 18.67 -0.59 -25.92
N VAL A 1122 17.74 -1.54 -25.99
CA VAL A 1122 17.23 -2.09 -27.26
C VAL A 1122 16.54 -1.01 -28.10
N PHE A 1123 15.76 -0.13 -27.48
CA PHE A 1123 15.13 1.00 -28.18
C PHE A 1123 16.16 1.96 -28.79
N ALA A 1124 17.21 2.33 -28.04
CA ALA A 1124 18.28 3.19 -28.53
C ALA A 1124 19.04 2.58 -29.72
N ILE A 1125 19.30 1.26 -29.68
CA ILE A 1125 19.91 0.48 -30.76
C ILE A 1125 19.02 0.52 -32.03
N LEU A 1126 17.73 0.22 -31.89
CA LEU A 1126 16.79 0.16 -33.02
C LEU A 1126 16.58 1.55 -33.65
N ALA A 1127 16.31 2.58 -32.84
CA ALA A 1127 16.08 3.95 -33.34
C ALA A 1127 17.30 4.50 -34.09
N SER A 1128 18.52 4.27 -33.57
CA SER A 1128 19.77 4.65 -34.23
C SER A 1128 19.94 3.95 -35.59
N SER A 1129 19.63 2.66 -35.64
CA SER A 1129 19.78 1.82 -36.84
C SER A 1129 18.77 2.20 -37.94
N TYR A 1130 17.51 2.45 -37.57
CA TYR A 1130 16.50 2.96 -38.49
C TYR A 1130 16.85 4.35 -39.03
N GLY A 1131 17.34 5.26 -38.17
CA GLY A 1131 17.79 6.59 -38.58
C GLY A 1131 18.90 6.55 -39.64
N LEU A 1132 19.88 5.66 -39.48
CA LEU A 1132 20.95 5.45 -40.46
C LEU A 1132 20.45 4.81 -41.77
N LEU A 1133 19.63 3.75 -41.68
CA LEU A 1133 19.07 3.06 -42.85
C LEU A 1133 18.23 3.99 -43.73
N VAL A 1134 17.22 4.64 -43.15
CA VAL A 1134 16.25 5.46 -43.89
C VAL A 1134 16.95 6.63 -44.58
N CYS A 1135 17.79 7.38 -43.85
CA CYS A 1135 18.40 8.59 -44.39
C CYS A 1135 19.43 8.29 -45.50
N ILE A 1136 20.30 7.29 -45.31
CA ILE A 1136 21.44 7.05 -46.22
C ILE A 1136 21.01 6.27 -47.48
N PHE A 1137 19.95 5.45 -47.38
CA PHE A 1137 19.58 4.51 -48.44
C PHE A 1137 18.18 4.69 -49.04
N ALA A 1138 17.16 5.17 -48.32
CA ALA A 1138 15.81 5.27 -48.89
C ALA A 1138 15.73 6.20 -50.13
N PRO A 1139 16.39 7.37 -50.18
CA PRO A 1139 16.42 8.21 -51.40
C PRO A 1139 17.05 7.50 -52.61
N LYS A 1140 17.99 6.58 -52.38
CA LYS A 1140 18.68 5.82 -53.43
C LYS A 1140 17.85 4.63 -53.90
N CYS A 1141 17.16 3.94 -52.97
CA CYS A 1141 16.21 2.87 -53.30
C CYS A 1141 15.04 3.39 -54.14
N TYR A 1142 14.52 4.58 -53.81
CA TYR A 1142 13.50 5.27 -54.62
C TYR A 1142 13.95 5.47 -56.06
N ILE A 1143 15.20 5.92 -56.29
CA ILE A 1143 15.74 6.09 -57.65
C ILE A 1143 15.96 4.74 -58.35
N ILE A 1144 16.47 3.72 -57.66
CA ILE A 1144 16.75 2.40 -58.26
C ILE A 1144 15.46 1.67 -58.67
N LEU A 1145 14.43 1.70 -57.82
CA LEU A 1145 13.22 0.88 -57.98
C LEU A 1145 12.06 1.63 -58.66
N LEU A 1146 11.87 2.93 -58.36
CA LEU A 1146 10.70 3.69 -58.79
C LEU A 1146 11.02 4.75 -59.87
N ARG A 1147 12.29 5.15 -60.04
CA ARG A 1147 12.74 6.12 -61.06
C ARG A 1147 14.00 5.69 -61.81
N PRO A 1148 14.01 4.50 -62.45
CA PRO A 1148 15.17 4.00 -63.20
C PRO A 1148 15.57 4.91 -64.37
N ASP A 1149 14.65 5.76 -64.86
CA ASP A 1149 14.92 6.85 -65.82
C ASP A 1149 16.07 7.78 -65.38
N LYS A 1150 16.26 7.95 -64.06
CA LYS A 1150 17.31 8.80 -63.49
C LYS A 1150 18.63 8.06 -63.23
N ASN A 1151 18.65 6.73 -63.26
CA ASN A 1151 19.84 5.90 -62.98
C ASN A 1151 20.72 5.69 -64.24
N THR A 1152 21.04 6.78 -64.96
CA THR A 1152 21.86 6.75 -66.19
C THR A 1152 23.05 7.69 -66.09
N LYS A 1153 24.17 7.35 -66.75
CA LYS A 1153 25.36 8.22 -66.79
C LYS A 1153 25.06 9.63 -67.30
N LYS A 1154 24.13 9.77 -68.26
CA LYS A 1154 23.73 11.08 -68.81
C LYS A 1154 22.98 11.92 -67.78
N ASN A 1155 22.03 11.34 -67.06
CA ASN A 1155 21.22 12.06 -66.07
C ASN A 1155 21.97 12.30 -64.74
N MET A 1156 23.04 11.55 -64.46
CA MET A 1156 23.94 11.81 -63.33
C MET A 1156 25.09 12.79 -63.61
N MET A 1157 25.33 13.14 -64.88
CA MET A 1157 26.36 14.13 -65.28
C MET A 1157 25.76 15.38 -65.94
N ALA A 1158 24.44 15.46 -66.07
CA ALA A 1158 23.74 16.70 -66.34
C ALA A 1158 23.93 17.66 -65.15
N LYS A 1159 24.24 18.93 -65.46
CA LYS A 1159 24.44 20.00 -64.47
C LYS A 1159 23.12 20.57 -63.96
#